data_AF-A0A8T3CYU0-F1
#
_entry.id   AF-A0A8T3CYU0-F1
#
_cell.length_a   1.000
_cell.length_b   1.000
_cell.length_c   1.000
_cell.angle_alpha   90.00
_cell.angle_beta   90.00
_cell.angle_gamma   90.00
#
_symmetry.space_group_name_H-M   'P 1'
#
loop_
_entity.id
_entity.type
_entity.pdbx_description
1 polymer ?
#
loop_
_entity_poly.entity_id
_entity_poly.type
_entity_poly.pdbx_seq_one_letter_code
_entity_poly.pdbx_strand_id
1 'polypeptide(L)'
;MSTSGEESFTSSEEDELSFEEEEAVEEQPISALPPEAAKEEEGPTPVSSSPAFQCLDELLSAGKISHARATELKARFTQLLDTLKSSQESEIRQLQDAKRFTAELEKQQRELEKADRFPEGVNTEVGRMRRQLLIYLNNIREAEEMEYQLQYQMECLKGEKDVLEKEYDSQPKPAEQEKKAKALRDSCEELKKEIAQRRMEIKSLKEDLETIQKNLQREQEGLDKKKDSIEALEADLAQLLCVPGQLGKEIDRIKRKKTDVQKKTAELEQQLVDLGKVHKDMQVKKEELEQERKEVLAELEKRRRELEAAEREQNMLQKDKDAIQEKEAIMMGQRGMLDINLSHISLERKTLQEHLMRNQKDKDRQLHSLKNMELKLKMGTDSLGDTQFQYNKIKSQRDAMPSGEEDLLRRNELQKEVEHLRRNLMHQQSLTEEETRMVEQCQEQEQELMKESHHWRDELRHITCLTQIKADEKEQKSHELIIAEQRYSRAKEELKGKGLIILDHKKLTQEAQARLNVFAKLYDVIKAERSKCVNLIQVATQRSSEMREEWEILENDIEIMRNSVISKDKQLQKSRMKRVHSEYIRDSLKKDISKTLHTLHEMEERRSEQNLNISKLTNMINFNEESLLQLRKSYDNAVQSRNDRGVQLLERENEICILYERVNVQEGLIQEADMAIQGMEEEMGLLKMLIAKRSGRLSYHASCSPAREPWRRRSPHSKYRSRSVRTAGCRWRRPWRTSKTACASWRARTRPRSSSS
;
A
#
# COMPACT_ATOMS: atom_id res chain seq x y z
N MET A 1 38.73 -18.89 -7.57
CA MET A 1 38.77 -18.76 -9.03
C MET A 1 39.13 -17.31 -9.29
N SER A 2 40.42 -17.00 -9.23
CA SER A 2 41.36 -16.92 -10.37
C SER A 2 41.38 -15.49 -10.89
N THR A 3 42.48 -14.75 -10.98
CA THR A 3 43.91 -14.94 -10.70
C THR A 3 44.52 -13.55 -11.02
N SER A 4 45.26 -12.93 -10.08
CA SER A 4 46.72 -12.68 -10.16
C SER A 4 47.18 -11.52 -11.05
N GLY A 5 48.14 -10.72 -10.57
CA GLY A 5 49.04 -9.97 -11.46
C GLY A 5 49.70 -8.76 -10.83
N GLU A 6 50.81 -9.00 -10.14
CA GLU A 6 51.78 -8.04 -9.62
C GLU A 6 52.72 -7.47 -10.71
N GLU A 7 53.48 -6.43 -10.31
CA GLU A 7 54.90 -6.17 -10.66
C GLU A 7 55.32 -5.36 -11.93
N SER A 8 55.82 -4.15 -11.64
CA SER A 8 57.23 -3.69 -11.84
C SER A 8 57.80 -3.25 -13.20
N PHE A 9 58.53 -2.11 -13.12
CA PHE A 9 59.83 -1.79 -13.73
C PHE A 9 59.99 -1.80 -15.27
N THR A 10 60.28 -0.64 -15.87
CA THR A 10 61.56 -0.28 -16.54
C THR A 10 61.43 0.99 -17.37
N SER A 11 62.61 1.54 -17.67
CA SER A 11 62.96 2.88 -18.13
C SER A 11 62.82 3.12 -19.63
N SER A 12 63.19 4.35 -19.98
CA SER A 12 63.74 4.80 -21.27
C SER A 12 62.71 5.23 -22.32
N GLU A 13 62.72 6.51 -22.65
CA GLU A 13 63.34 6.98 -23.90
C GLU A 13 63.39 8.52 -23.89
N GLU A 14 64.62 9.02 -23.92
CA GLU A 14 65.01 10.38 -24.26
C GLU A 14 65.12 10.44 -25.78
N ASP A 15 64.49 11.43 -26.42
CA ASP A 15 64.83 11.91 -27.77
C ASP A 15 65.19 13.39 -27.59
N GLU A 16 66.47 13.75 -27.68
CA GLU A 16 67.21 14.08 -28.92
C GLU A 16 66.70 15.35 -29.62
N LEU A 17 67.58 16.37 -29.62
CA LEU A 17 67.77 17.45 -30.61
C LEU A 17 68.67 18.49 -29.92
N SER A 18 69.83 18.93 -30.37
CA SER A 18 70.71 18.61 -31.49
C SER A 18 71.86 19.62 -31.31
N PHE A 19 73.09 19.15 -31.18
CA PHE A 19 74.30 19.97 -31.15
C PHE A 19 75.13 19.58 -32.39
N GLU A 20 75.28 20.49 -33.34
CA GLU A 20 76.28 20.39 -34.39
C GLU A 20 77.10 21.68 -34.39
N GLU A 21 78.41 21.49 -34.26
CA GLU A 21 79.48 22.46 -34.34
C GLU A 21 79.94 22.67 -35.79
N GLU A 22 80.46 23.87 -36.02
CA GLU A 22 81.44 24.26 -37.06
C GLU A 22 81.02 24.30 -38.53
N GLU A 23 81.03 25.52 -39.09
CA GLU A 23 81.54 25.71 -40.45
C GLU A 23 82.33 27.03 -40.56
N ALA A 24 83.63 26.89 -40.83
CA ALA A 24 84.52 27.93 -41.27
C ALA A 24 84.23 28.26 -42.74
N VAL A 25 84.13 29.54 -43.06
CA VAL A 25 84.00 30.03 -44.44
C VAL A 25 85.32 30.69 -44.85
N GLU A 26 86.12 29.99 -45.64
CA GLU A 26 87.20 30.55 -46.47
C GLU A 26 86.62 30.91 -47.86
N GLU A 27 86.83 32.14 -48.29
CA GLU A 27 86.52 32.62 -49.65
C GLU A 27 87.64 32.22 -50.64
N GLN A 28 87.26 31.60 -51.77
CA GLN A 28 88.15 31.23 -52.90
C GLN A 28 88.53 32.44 -53.79
N PRO A 29 89.50 32.27 -54.73
CA PRO A 29 89.07 32.11 -56.14
C PRO A 29 89.88 31.16 -57.08
N ILE A 30 89.12 30.37 -57.89
CA ILE A 30 89.13 30.23 -59.38
C ILE A 30 90.24 29.36 -60.06
N SER A 31 89.94 28.13 -60.54
CA SER A 31 89.45 27.68 -61.90
C SER A 31 90.60 27.37 -62.91
N ALA A 32 90.61 26.36 -63.80
CA ALA A 32 89.54 25.66 -64.52
C ALA A 32 89.99 24.29 -65.08
N LEU A 33 89.02 23.37 -65.28
CA LEU A 33 89.08 22.20 -66.18
C LEU A 33 88.45 22.57 -67.54
N PRO A 34 88.89 21.94 -68.66
CA PRO A 34 87.98 21.65 -69.79
C PRO A 34 88.26 20.24 -70.43
N PRO A 35 87.38 19.69 -71.31
CA PRO A 35 86.62 18.46 -71.02
C PRO A 35 86.75 17.30 -72.06
N GLU A 36 86.02 16.23 -71.73
CA GLU A 36 85.72 14.92 -72.33
C GLU A 36 85.87 14.61 -73.85
N ALA A 37 86.49 13.44 -74.06
CA ALA A 37 85.99 12.23 -74.77
C ALA A 37 86.13 12.01 -76.30
N ALA A 38 86.41 10.73 -76.56
CA ALA A 38 86.04 9.86 -77.69
C ALA A 38 87.06 9.63 -78.83
N LYS A 39 87.33 8.34 -79.01
CA LYS A 39 88.12 7.67 -80.06
C LYS A 39 87.31 7.60 -81.36
N GLU A 40 87.99 7.61 -82.50
CA GLU A 40 88.04 6.48 -83.44
C GLU A 40 89.04 6.76 -84.57
N GLU A 41 89.86 5.75 -84.86
CA GLU A 41 90.91 5.70 -85.88
C GLU A 41 90.32 5.52 -87.27
N GLU A 42 91.01 6.03 -88.31
CA GLU A 42 91.12 5.29 -89.58
C GLU A 42 92.41 5.70 -90.31
N GLY A 43 93.23 4.70 -90.65
CA GLY A 43 94.61 4.83 -91.15
C GLY A 43 94.75 5.19 -92.64
N PRO A 44 95.96 5.59 -93.09
CA PRO A 44 96.10 6.39 -94.30
C PRO A 44 96.35 5.58 -95.57
N THR A 45 95.54 5.84 -96.59
CA THR A 45 95.65 5.39 -97.99
C THR A 45 96.75 6.16 -98.77
N PRO A 46 97.33 5.57 -99.83
CA PRO A 46 98.53 6.09 -100.48
C PRO A 46 98.34 7.44 -101.20
N VAL A 47 99.37 8.29 -101.07
CA VAL A 47 99.47 9.74 -101.37
C VAL A 47 99.01 10.18 -102.78
N SER A 48 98.88 9.26 -103.73
CA SER A 48 98.46 9.54 -105.11
C SER A 48 96.97 9.85 -105.30
N SER A 49 96.11 9.54 -104.32
CA SER A 49 94.65 9.81 -104.38
C SER A 49 94.22 11.00 -103.52
N SER A 50 95.16 11.83 -103.05
CA SER A 50 94.85 13.02 -102.26
C SER A 50 94.09 14.04 -103.13
N PRO A 51 92.98 14.63 -102.61
CA PRO A 51 92.21 15.66 -103.31
C PRO A 51 93.07 16.83 -103.82
N ALA A 52 94.19 17.11 -103.15
CA ALA A 52 95.14 18.15 -103.56
C ALA A 52 95.89 17.81 -104.86
N PHE A 53 96.27 16.54 -105.06
CA PHE A 53 96.87 16.08 -106.32
C PHE A 53 95.84 16.09 -107.45
N GLN A 54 94.59 15.71 -107.17
CA GLN A 54 93.48 15.78 -108.13
C GLN A 54 93.19 17.22 -108.56
N CYS A 55 93.12 18.17 -107.62
CA CYS A 55 92.98 19.60 -107.93
C CYS A 55 94.15 20.14 -108.77
N LEU A 56 95.38 19.71 -108.47
CA LEU A 56 96.56 20.13 -109.23
C LEU A 56 96.57 19.56 -110.65
N ASP A 57 96.07 18.34 -110.86
CA ASP A 57 95.89 17.73 -112.20
C ASP A 57 94.72 18.35 -112.99
N GLU A 58 93.63 18.72 -112.31
CA GLU A 58 92.51 19.48 -112.90
C GLU A 58 92.97 20.88 -113.37
N LEU A 59 93.81 21.56 -112.60
CA LEU A 59 94.35 22.86 -112.97
C LEU A 59 95.40 22.77 -114.09
N LEU A 60 96.14 21.67 -114.17
CA LEU A 60 97.08 21.34 -115.26
C LEU A 60 96.32 21.06 -116.57
N SER A 61 95.27 20.24 -116.50
CA SER A 61 94.42 19.90 -117.66
C SER A 61 93.57 21.08 -118.15
N ALA A 62 93.22 22.03 -117.28
CA ALA A 62 92.62 23.30 -117.67
C ALA A 62 93.59 24.28 -118.36
N GLY A 63 94.87 23.92 -118.55
CA GLY A 63 95.90 24.79 -119.15
C GLY A 63 96.25 26.04 -118.32
N LYS A 64 95.71 26.16 -117.09
CA LYS A 64 95.88 27.33 -116.22
C LYS A 64 97.25 27.38 -115.54
N ILE A 65 97.94 26.25 -115.46
CA ILE A 65 99.29 26.16 -114.89
C ILE A 65 100.19 25.27 -115.75
N SER A 66 101.43 25.73 -115.90
CA SER A 66 102.50 25.00 -116.60
C SER A 66 102.86 23.70 -115.87
N HIS A 67 103.24 22.69 -116.65
CA HIS A 67 103.64 21.37 -116.13
C HIS A 67 104.74 21.45 -115.07
N ALA A 68 105.67 22.41 -115.18
CA ALA A 68 106.73 22.64 -114.20
C ALA A 68 106.17 23.13 -112.85
N ARG A 69 105.14 23.99 -112.88
CA ARG A 69 104.52 24.57 -111.68
C ARG A 69 103.71 23.52 -110.91
N ALA A 70 103.03 22.62 -111.63
CA ALA A 70 102.29 21.54 -111.00
C ALA A 70 103.21 20.48 -110.38
N THR A 71 104.33 20.12 -111.03
CA THR A 71 105.32 19.22 -110.42
C THR A 71 105.97 19.83 -109.18
N GLU A 72 106.25 21.14 -109.17
CA GLU A 72 106.79 21.82 -107.99
C GLU A 72 105.79 21.81 -106.82
N LEU A 73 104.51 22.08 -107.08
CA LEU A 73 103.47 22.06 -106.05
C LEU A 73 103.19 20.64 -105.53
N LYS A 74 103.21 19.64 -106.41
CA LYS A 74 103.12 18.23 -106.04
C LYS A 74 104.29 17.81 -105.14
N ALA A 75 105.52 18.24 -105.46
CA ALA A 75 106.71 17.98 -104.66
C ALA A 75 106.66 18.66 -103.27
N ARG A 76 106.19 19.91 -103.20
CA ARG A 76 106.01 20.62 -101.91
C ARG A 76 104.94 19.95 -101.04
N PHE A 77 103.86 19.46 -101.65
CA PHE A 77 102.81 18.75 -100.92
C PHE A 77 103.30 17.41 -100.36
N THR A 78 104.09 16.65 -101.12
CA THR A 78 104.74 15.43 -100.61
C THR A 78 105.71 15.71 -99.47
N GLN A 79 106.53 16.78 -99.56
CA GLN A 79 107.41 17.17 -98.45
C GLN A 79 106.64 17.50 -97.17
N LEU A 80 105.53 18.22 -97.27
CA LEU A 80 104.68 18.54 -96.12
C LEU A 80 104.06 17.29 -95.48
N LEU A 81 103.58 16.35 -96.31
CA LEU A 81 103.05 15.08 -95.81
C LEU A 81 104.12 14.22 -95.13
N ASP A 82 105.33 14.18 -95.66
CA ASP A 82 106.44 13.44 -95.04
C ASP A 82 106.87 14.08 -93.71
N THR A 83 106.89 15.42 -93.63
CA THR A 83 107.14 16.11 -92.34
C THR A 83 106.05 15.79 -91.31
N LEU A 84 104.78 15.76 -91.71
CA LEU A 84 103.68 15.43 -90.81
C LEU A 84 103.75 13.99 -90.30
N LYS A 85 104.07 13.03 -91.17
CA LYS A 85 104.28 11.63 -90.79
C LYS A 85 105.45 11.47 -89.81
N SER A 86 106.57 12.14 -90.08
CA SER A 86 107.73 12.11 -89.18
C SER A 86 107.42 12.72 -87.80
N SER A 87 106.56 13.74 -87.75
CA SER A 87 106.09 14.35 -86.50
C SER A 87 105.21 13.38 -85.70
N GLN A 88 104.22 12.75 -86.34
CA GLN A 88 103.35 11.76 -85.68
C GLN A 88 104.14 10.54 -85.19
N GLU A 89 105.09 10.04 -85.97
CA GLU A 89 105.96 8.94 -85.53
C GLU A 89 106.85 9.34 -84.33
N SER A 90 107.30 10.60 -84.27
CA SER A 90 108.08 11.10 -83.13
C SER A 90 107.25 11.22 -81.85
N GLU A 91 105.98 11.64 -81.98
CA GLU A 91 105.05 11.76 -80.85
C GLU A 91 104.65 10.38 -80.30
N ILE A 92 104.39 9.41 -81.17
CA ILE A 92 104.12 8.02 -80.76
C ILE A 92 105.34 7.41 -80.06
N ARG A 93 106.56 7.67 -80.54
CA ARG A 93 107.78 7.22 -79.86
C ARG A 93 107.92 7.85 -78.47
N GLN A 94 107.72 9.16 -78.34
CA GLN A 94 107.79 9.83 -77.04
C GLN A 94 106.72 9.32 -76.06
N LEU A 95 105.52 9.01 -76.53
CA LEU A 95 104.48 8.40 -75.70
C LEU A 95 104.79 6.96 -75.29
N GLN A 96 105.44 6.18 -76.16
CA GLN A 96 105.92 4.84 -75.80
C GLN A 96 107.08 4.89 -74.82
N ASP A 97 108.00 5.85 -74.98
CA ASP A 97 109.13 6.06 -74.07
C ASP A 97 108.63 6.56 -72.71
N ALA A 98 107.64 7.46 -72.67
CA ALA A 98 107.01 7.88 -71.42
C ALA A 98 106.40 6.69 -70.66
N LYS A 99 105.69 5.80 -71.35
CA LYS A 99 105.14 4.56 -70.74
C LYS A 99 106.23 3.62 -70.25
N ARG A 100 107.32 3.46 -71.01
CA ARG A 100 108.49 2.65 -70.62
C ARG A 100 109.17 3.23 -69.38
N PHE A 101 109.40 4.54 -69.34
CA PHE A 101 110.03 5.21 -68.20
C PHE A 101 109.15 5.17 -66.95
N THR A 102 107.83 5.28 -67.06
CA THR A 102 106.95 5.07 -65.90
C THR A 102 107.00 3.63 -65.38
N ALA A 103 107.04 2.63 -66.27
CA ALA A 103 107.17 1.23 -65.85
C ALA A 103 108.57 0.92 -65.26
N GLU A 104 109.63 1.53 -65.80
CA GLU A 104 110.98 1.45 -65.25
C GLU A 104 111.12 2.17 -63.92
N LEU A 105 110.49 3.33 -63.73
CA LEU A 105 110.48 4.03 -62.45
C LEU A 105 109.76 3.22 -61.37
N GLU A 106 108.61 2.62 -61.68
CA GLU A 106 107.93 1.74 -60.74
C GLU A 106 108.72 0.44 -60.46
N LYS A 107 109.49 -0.05 -61.43
CA LYS A 107 110.38 -1.20 -61.23
C LYS A 107 111.59 -0.82 -60.35
N GLN A 108 112.20 0.34 -60.60
CA GLN A 108 113.33 0.86 -59.82
C GLN A 108 112.92 1.23 -58.40
N GLN A 109 111.71 1.76 -58.17
CA GLN A 109 111.20 2.01 -56.83
C GLN A 109 111.01 0.70 -56.04
N ARG A 110 110.51 -0.37 -56.67
CA ARG A 110 110.40 -1.70 -56.05
C ARG A 110 111.75 -2.41 -55.86
N GLU A 111 112.77 -2.08 -56.66
CA GLU A 111 114.14 -2.58 -56.50
C GLU A 111 114.92 -1.82 -55.42
N LEU A 112 114.72 -0.51 -55.28
CA LEU A 112 115.28 0.31 -54.19
C LEU A 112 114.72 -0.09 -52.82
N GLU A 113 113.41 -0.31 -52.70
CA GLU A 113 112.80 -0.81 -51.46
C GLU A 113 113.26 -2.24 -51.06
N LYS A 114 113.86 -2.99 -52.00
CA LYS A 114 114.49 -4.29 -51.74
C LYS A 114 116.00 -4.20 -51.49
N ALA A 115 116.66 -3.10 -51.87
CA ALA A 115 118.09 -2.89 -51.66
C ALA A 115 118.43 -2.36 -50.24
N ASP A 116 117.48 -1.72 -49.56
CA ASP A 116 117.65 -1.25 -48.16
C ASP A 116 117.62 -2.37 -47.10
N ARG A 117 117.56 -3.63 -47.53
CA ARG A 117 117.72 -4.80 -46.67
C ARG A 117 118.56 -5.85 -47.38
N PHE A 118 119.89 -5.84 -47.22
CA PHE A 118 120.69 -7.05 -46.91
C PHE A 118 122.16 -6.72 -46.57
N PRO A 119 122.85 -7.54 -45.74
CA PRO A 119 123.92 -7.12 -44.83
C PRO A 119 125.31 -7.66 -45.23
N GLU A 120 126.37 -6.86 -45.08
CA GLU A 120 127.73 -7.40 -45.17
C GLU A 120 128.69 -6.71 -44.21
N GLY A 121 128.85 -7.30 -43.03
CA GLY A 121 130.18 -7.36 -42.43
C GLY A 121 130.95 -8.49 -43.10
N VAL A 122 132.18 -8.25 -43.57
CA VAL A 122 133.42 -8.97 -43.20
C VAL A 122 134.62 -8.18 -43.77
N ASN A 123 135.54 -7.78 -42.90
CA ASN A 123 136.77 -7.07 -43.21
C ASN A 123 137.80 -7.98 -43.92
N THR A 124 137.87 -7.91 -45.25
CA THR A 124 139.03 -8.38 -46.03
C THR A 124 139.89 -7.19 -46.47
N GLU A 125 141.19 -7.40 -46.66
CA GLU A 125 142.19 -6.33 -46.90
C GLU A 125 141.88 -5.42 -48.10
N VAL A 126 141.17 -5.93 -49.11
CA VAL A 126 140.69 -5.16 -50.26
C VAL A 126 139.72 -4.04 -49.83
N GLY A 127 138.93 -4.26 -48.78
CA GLY A 127 138.03 -3.25 -48.20
C GLY A 127 138.73 -2.16 -47.39
N ARG A 128 139.99 -2.37 -46.97
CA ARG A 128 140.78 -1.32 -46.28
C ARG A 128 141.33 -0.30 -47.28
N MET A 129 141.88 -0.79 -48.40
CA MET A 129 142.39 0.06 -49.49
C MET A 129 141.25 0.86 -50.17
N ARG A 130 140.07 0.27 -50.39
CA ARG A 130 138.90 1.00 -50.89
C ARG A 130 138.40 2.08 -49.93
N ARG A 131 138.42 1.83 -48.61
CA ARG A 131 138.03 2.83 -47.60
C ARG A 131 138.96 4.05 -47.61
N GLN A 132 140.28 3.85 -47.71
CA GLN A 132 141.21 4.99 -47.74
C GLN A 132 141.01 5.88 -48.96
N LEU A 133 140.73 5.29 -50.14
CA LEU A 133 140.50 6.06 -51.36
C LEU A 133 139.17 6.83 -51.30
N LEU A 134 138.13 6.24 -50.71
CA LEU A 134 136.82 6.89 -50.51
C LEU A 134 136.92 8.06 -49.53
N ILE A 135 137.73 7.94 -48.47
CA ILE A 135 137.93 9.01 -47.49
C ILE A 135 138.59 10.24 -48.15
N TYR A 136 139.63 10.06 -48.97
CA TYR A 136 140.27 11.20 -49.63
C TYR A 136 139.35 11.91 -50.64
N LEU A 137 138.51 11.17 -51.37
CA LEU A 137 137.54 11.78 -52.29
C LEU A 137 136.43 12.53 -51.55
N ASN A 138 135.93 12.00 -50.42
CA ASN A 138 134.94 12.71 -49.61
C ASN A 138 135.52 13.97 -48.97
N ASN A 139 136.75 13.93 -48.47
CA ASN A 139 137.36 15.10 -47.84
C ASN A 139 137.54 16.28 -48.81
N ILE A 140 137.82 15.99 -50.10
CA ILE A 140 137.90 17.06 -51.12
C ILE A 140 136.52 17.66 -51.36
N ARG A 141 135.49 16.83 -51.46
CA ARG A 141 134.11 17.29 -51.70
C ARG A 141 133.54 18.09 -50.52
N GLU A 142 133.83 17.70 -49.28
CA GLU A 142 133.47 18.48 -48.10
C GLU A 142 134.16 19.86 -48.08
N ALA A 143 135.42 19.95 -48.52
CA ALA A 143 136.12 21.23 -48.58
C ALA A 143 135.49 22.19 -49.62
N GLU A 144 135.09 21.67 -50.79
CA GLU A 144 134.40 22.45 -51.83
C GLU A 144 133.02 22.93 -51.36
N GLU A 145 132.25 22.10 -50.65
CA GLU A 145 130.95 22.47 -50.09
C GLU A 145 131.07 23.53 -48.98
N MET A 146 132.12 23.46 -48.16
CA MET A 146 132.40 24.46 -47.11
C MET A 146 132.78 25.83 -47.69
N GLU A 147 133.54 25.87 -48.78
CA GLU A 147 133.89 27.12 -49.45
C GLU A 147 132.65 27.83 -50.00
N TYR A 148 131.73 27.07 -50.61
CA TYR A 148 130.47 27.61 -51.11
C TYR A 148 129.57 28.16 -49.99
N GLN A 149 129.46 27.44 -48.86
CA GLN A 149 128.67 27.89 -47.71
C GLN A 149 129.21 29.18 -47.06
N LEU A 150 130.54 29.30 -46.95
CA LEU A 150 131.16 30.51 -46.40
C LEU A 150 130.99 31.73 -47.29
N GLN A 151 131.03 31.56 -48.62
CA GLN A 151 130.77 32.65 -49.57
C GLN A 151 129.33 33.16 -49.44
N TYR A 152 128.34 32.26 -49.31
CA TYR A 152 126.94 32.64 -49.12
C TYR A 152 126.68 33.40 -47.80
N GLN A 153 127.28 32.95 -46.69
CA GLN A 153 127.10 33.62 -45.38
C GLN A 153 127.67 35.04 -45.36
N MET A 154 128.77 35.29 -46.08
CA MET A 154 129.37 36.62 -46.19
C MET A 154 128.48 37.63 -46.93
N GLU A 155 127.63 37.19 -47.85
CA GLU A 155 126.65 38.06 -48.52
C GLU A 155 125.46 38.40 -47.62
N CYS A 156 124.90 37.42 -46.89
CA CYS A 156 123.80 37.67 -45.94
C CYS A 156 124.17 38.68 -44.85
N LEU A 157 125.35 38.52 -44.24
CA LEU A 157 125.79 39.41 -43.14
C LEU A 157 126.10 40.84 -43.63
N LYS A 158 126.47 41.02 -44.90
CA LYS A 158 126.62 42.37 -45.47
C LYS A 158 125.25 43.06 -45.63
N GLY A 159 124.21 42.32 -46.02
CA GLY A 159 122.85 42.85 -46.13
C GLY A 159 122.26 43.29 -44.79
N GLU A 160 122.44 42.50 -43.73
CA GLU A 160 121.91 42.84 -42.40
C GLU A 160 122.56 44.09 -41.79
N LYS A 161 123.87 44.27 -42.00
CA LYS A 161 124.59 45.46 -41.51
C LYS A 161 124.01 46.76 -42.08
N ASP A 162 123.70 46.79 -43.38
CA ASP A 162 123.17 47.98 -44.05
C ASP A 162 121.74 48.34 -43.60
N VAL A 163 120.96 47.37 -43.10
CA VAL A 163 119.61 47.61 -42.55
C VAL A 163 119.70 48.21 -41.14
N LEU A 164 120.57 47.66 -40.28
CA LEU A 164 120.71 48.12 -38.90
C LEU A 164 121.31 49.53 -38.78
N GLU A 165 122.23 49.92 -39.67
CA GLU A 165 122.76 51.30 -39.70
C GLU A 165 121.66 52.32 -40.02
N LYS A 166 120.64 51.97 -40.82
CA LYS A 166 119.50 52.88 -41.13
C LYS A 166 118.51 53.00 -39.97
N GLU A 167 118.31 51.95 -39.18
CA GLU A 167 117.39 51.97 -38.03
C GLU A 167 117.95 52.78 -36.85
N TYR A 168 119.27 52.83 -36.68
CA TYR A 168 119.92 53.60 -35.62
C TYR A 168 119.78 55.12 -35.81
N ASP A 169 119.92 55.61 -37.03
CA ASP A 169 119.79 57.04 -37.34
C ASP A 169 118.33 57.56 -37.28
N SER A 170 117.35 56.65 -37.16
CA SER A 170 115.91 56.93 -37.22
C SER A 170 115.23 57.18 -35.85
N GLN A 171 115.97 57.16 -34.73
CA GLN A 171 115.39 57.36 -33.38
C GLN A 171 115.35 58.83 -32.91
N PRO A 172 114.19 59.36 -32.43
CA PRO A 172 114.05 60.76 -32.00
C PRO A 172 114.53 61.06 -30.55
N LYS A 173 115.03 62.28 -30.31
CA LYS A 173 115.68 62.77 -29.07
C LYS A 173 114.71 62.98 -27.87
N PRO A 174 115.17 62.86 -26.61
CA PRO A 174 114.34 62.63 -25.40
C PRO A 174 113.32 63.71 -24.99
N ALA A 175 113.40 64.95 -25.51
CA ALA A 175 112.54 66.05 -25.07
C ALA A 175 111.07 65.96 -25.55
N GLU A 176 110.79 65.20 -26.62
CA GLU A 176 109.43 65.02 -27.15
C GLU A 176 108.65 63.89 -26.46
N GLN A 177 109.34 62.95 -25.83
CA GLN A 177 108.73 61.82 -25.12
C GLN A 177 108.06 62.27 -23.81
N GLU A 178 108.61 63.27 -23.12
CA GLU A 178 108.08 63.74 -21.82
C GLU A 178 106.74 64.50 -21.96
N LYS A 179 106.55 65.25 -23.05
CA LYS A 179 105.28 65.94 -23.34
C LYS A 179 104.14 64.97 -23.63
N LYS A 180 104.41 63.88 -24.37
CA LYS A 180 103.42 62.82 -24.66
C LYS A 180 103.02 62.05 -23.38
N ALA A 181 103.95 61.86 -22.45
CA ALA A 181 103.69 61.16 -21.18
C ALA A 181 102.83 61.95 -20.18
N LYS A 182 102.80 63.29 -20.25
CA LYS A 182 101.88 64.11 -19.44
C LYS A 182 100.45 64.11 -19.99
N ALA A 183 100.27 64.30 -21.30
CA ALA A 183 98.94 64.30 -21.93
C ALA A 183 98.19 62.97 -21.74
N LEU A 184 98.89 61.82 -21.80
CA LEU A 184 98.28 60.51 -21.54
C LEU A 184 97.86 60.32 -20.08
N ARG A 185 98.52 60.97 -19.12
CA ARG A 185 98.15 60.88 -17.69
C ARG A 185 96.84 61.62 -17.42
N ASP A 186 96.71 62.83 -17.95
CA ASP A 186 95.50 63.65 -17.77
C ASP A 186 94.27 62.95 -18.40
N SER A 187 94.43 62.37 -19.60
CA SER A 187 93.37 61.57 -20.26
C SER A 187 92.97 60.32 -19.44
N CYS A 188 93.93 59.64 -18.81
CA CYS A 188 93.63 58.51 -17.93
C CYS A 188 92.83 58.93 -16.68
N GLU A 189 93.06 60.13 -16.14
CA GLU A 189 92.31 60.63 -14.98
C GLU A 189 90.88 61.02 -15.34
N GLU A 190 90.65 61.60 -16.52
CA GLU A 190 89.31 61.88 -17.04
C GLU A 190 88.50 60.59 -17.26
N LEU A 191 89.10 59.57 -17.90
CA LEU A 191 88.45 58.27 -18.08
C LEU A 191 88.12 57.59 -16.74
N LYS A 192 88.97 57.75 -15.71
CA LYS A 192 88.67 57.24 -14.36
C LYS A 192 87.45 57.90 -13.72
N LYS A 193 87.29 59.22 -13.89
CA LYS A 193 86.12 59.97 -13.40
C LYS A 193 84.85 59.52 -14.14
N GLU A 194 84.93 59.34 -15.46
CA GLU A 194 83.79 58.86 -16.25
C GLU A 194 83.38 57.43 -15.87
N ILE A 195 84.36 56.52 -15.67
CA ILE A 195 84.08 55.15 -15.18
C ILE A 195 83.42 55.18 -13.80
N ALA A 196 83.85 56.06 -12.90
CA ALA A 196 83.22 56.21 -11.59
C ALA A 196 81.77 56.71 -11.71
N GLN A 197 81.51 57.67 -12.60
CA GLN A 197 80.17 58.19 -12.86
C GLN A 197 79.25 57.12 -13.48
N ARG A 198 79.69 56.41 -14.51
CA ARG A 198 78.94 55.29 -15.12
C ARG A 198 78.65 54.17 -14.13
N ARG A 199 79.58 53.88 -13.21
CA ARG A 199 79.35 52.89 -12.14
C ARG A 199 78.25 53.33 -11.17
N MET A 200 78.14 54.61 -10.86
CA MET A 200 77.05 55.13 -10.02
C MET A 200 75.71 55.09 -10.76
N GLU A 201 75.67 55.45 -12.04
CA GLU A 201 74.47 55.34 -12.89
C GLU A 201 73.99 53.90 -13.04
N ILE A 202 74.92 52.94 -13.21
CA ILE A 202 74.56 51.52 -13.25
C ILE A 202 73.98 51.05 -11.92
N LYS A 203 74.49 51.55 -10.78
CA LYS A 203 73.94 51.21 -9.46
C LYS A 203 72.53 51.78 -9.29
N SER A 204 72.30 53.05 -9.62
CA SER A 204 70.97 53.65 -9.52
C SER A 204 69.97 52.95 -10.45
N LEU A 205 70.36 52.65 -11.69
CA LEU A 205 69.49 51.93 -12.63
C LEU A 205 69.18 50.50 -12.19
N LYS A 206 70.10 49.82 -11.49
CA LYS A 206 69.84 48.50 -10.91
C LYS A 206 68.83 48.59 -9.77
N GLU A 207 68.98 49.57 -8.88
CA GLU A 207 68.02 49.82 -7.80
C GLU A 207 66.63 50.16 -8.38
N ASP A 208 66.57 51.01 -9.41
CA ASP A 208 65.32 51.34 -10.11
C ASP A 208 64.68 50.10 -10.75
N LEU A 209 65.46 49.25 -11.43
CA LEU A 209 64.97 47.99 -12.00
C LEU A 209 64.43 47.04 -10.92
N GLU A 210 65.11 46.92 -9.79
CA GLU A 210 64.63 46.10 -8.66
C GLU A 210 63.32 46.66 -8.09
N THR A 211 63.15 47.98 -8.00
CA THR A 211 61.88 48.58 -7.56
C THR A 211 60.75 48.34 -8.55
N ILE A 212 61.02 48.48 -9.85
CA ILE A 212 60.06 48.18 -10.92
C ILE A 212 59.67 46.71 -10.89
N GLN A 213 60.62 45.80 -10.71
CA GLN A 213 60.38 44.36 -10.65
C GLN A 213 59.52 43.98 -9.43
N LYS A 214 59.78 44.58 -8.26
CA LYS A 214 58.93 44.41 -7.06
C LYS A 214 57.51 44.95 -7.26
N ASN A 215 57.36 46.08 -7.94
CA ASN A 215 56.04 46.63 -8.23
C ASN A 215 55.28 45.76 -9.24
N LEU A 216 55.96 45.25 -10.27
CA LEU A 216 55.36 44.32 -11.23
C LEU A 216 54.87 43.04 -10.55
N GLN A 217 55.64 42.46 -9.63
CA GLN A 217 55.21 41.30 -8.84
C GLN A 217 53.96 41.58 -8.01
N ARG A 218 53.87 42.74 -7.36
CA ARG A 218 52.68 43.14 -6.58
C ARG A 218 51.44 43.30 -7.46
N GLU A 219 51.59 43.91 -8.64
CA GLU A 219 50.50 44.03 -9.61
C GLU A 219 50.08 42.66 -10.15
N GLN A 220 51.03 41.73 -10.38
CA GLN A 220 50.75 40.36 -10.78
C GLN A 220 49.94 39.60 -9.71
N GLU A 221 50.37 39.66 -8.45
CA GLU A 221 49.62 39.09 -7.32
C GLU A 221 48.24 39.73 -7.15
N GLY A 222 48.13 41.04 -7.41
CA GLY A 222 46.86 41.76 -7.40
C GLY A 222 45.91 41.33 -8.53
N LEU A 223 46.47 41.03 -9.72
CA LEU A 223 45.72 40.51 -10.86
C LEU A 223 45.20 39.10 -10.57
N ASP A 224 46.03 38.22 -10.01
CA ASP A 224 45.64 36.83 -9.74
C ASP A 224 44.55 36.76 -8.67
N LYS A 225 44.64 37.56 -7.60
CA LYS A 225 43.54 37.69 -6.61
C LYS A 225 42.23 38.16 -7.25
N LYS A 226 42.29 39.04 -8.25
CA LYS A 226 41.10 39.48 -8.97
C LYS A 226 40.54 38.37 -9.87
N LYS A 227 41.39 37.57 -10.52
CA LYS A 227 40.94 36.39 -11.29
C LYS A 227 40.25 35.38 -10.39
N ASP A 228 40.83 35.04 -9.23
CA ASP A 228 40.22 34.14 -8.25
C ASP A 228 38.85 34.66 -7.79
N SER A 229 38.73 35.97 -7.58
CA SER A 229 37.45 36.58 -7.22
C SER A 229 36.41 36.53 -8.34
N ILE A 230 36.84 36.64 -9.60
CA ILE A 230 35.97 36.51 -10.76
C ILE A 230 35.50 35.07 -10.90
N GLU A 231 36.40 34.09 -10.81
CA GLU A 231 36.05 32.66 -10.87
C GLU A 231 35.07 32.25 -9.76
N ALA A 232 35.26 32.77 -8.54
CA ALA A 232 34.32 32.57 -7.44
C ALA A 232 32.93 33.16 -7.75
N LEU A 233 32.88 34.39 -8.26
CA LEU A 233 31.61 35.04 -8.65
C LEU A 233 30.92 34.36 -9.84
N GLU A 234 31.69 33.84 -10.80
CA GLU A 234 31.16 33.05 -11.92
C GLU A 234 30.58 31.72 -11.43
N ALA A 235 31.23 31.05 -10.47
CA ALA A 235 30.70 29.85 -9.83
C ALA A 235 29.39 30.12 -9.07
N ASP A 236 29.32 31.21 -8.30
CA ASP A 236 28.10 31.64 -7.61
C ASP A 236 26.97 31.98 -8.60
N LEU A 237 27.30 32.66 -9.71
CA LEU A 237 26.34 32.98 -10.75
C LEU A 237 25.81 31.72 -11.45
N ALA A 238 26.66 30.74 -11.73
CA ALA A 238 26.24 29.44 -12.28
C ALA A 238 25.30 28.68 -11.32
N GLN A 239 25.56 28.73 -10.02
CA GLN A 239 24.67 28.16 -9.01
C GLN A 239 23.31 28.87 -8.98
N LEU A 240 23.30 30.21 -8.99
CA LEU A 240 22.08 31.02 -9.00
C LEU A 240 21.25 30.80 -10.26
N LEU A 241 21.88 30.62 -11.43
CA LEU A 241 21.18 30.30 -12.68
C LEU A 241 20.47 28.94 -12.66
N CYS A 242 20.90 28.00 -11.82
CA CYS A 242 20.25 26.69 -11.66
C CYS A 242 18.97 26.76 -10.78
N VAL A 243 18.88 27.75 -9.89
CA VAL A 243 17.78 27.90 -8.91
C VAL A 243 16.41 28.09 -9.60
N PRO A 244 16.23 28.94 -10.63
CA PRO A 244 14.95 29.07 -11.35
C PRO A 244 14.44 27.75 -11.95
N GLY A 245 15.34 26.90 -12.46
CA GLY A 245 14.97 25.59 -13.00
C GLY A 245 14.50 24.62 -11.91
N GLN A 246 15.11 24.67 -10.72
CA GLN A 246 14.69 23.89 -9.55
C GLN A 246 13.34 24.37 -9.02
N LEU A 247 13.16 25.69 -8.84
CA LEU A 247 11.90 26.31 -8.43
C LEU A 247 10.79 26.02 -9.44
N GLY A 248 11.07 26.03 -10.75
CA GLY A 248 10.10 25.64 -11.78
C GLY A 248 9.59 24.21 -11.60
N LYS A 249 10.49 23.25 -11.36
CA LYS A 249 10.11 21.84 -11.07
C LYS A 249 9.29 21.72 -9.77
N GLU A 250 9.63 22.49 -8.75
CA GLU A 250 8.87 22.51 -7.49
C GLU A 250 7.49 23.14 -7.65
N ILE A 251 7.38 24.25 -8.38
CA ILE A 251 6.11 24.89 -8.74
C ILE A 251 5.22 23.91 -9.50
N ASP A 252 5.77 23.16 -10.47
CA ASP A 252 4.99 22.17 -11.22
C ASP A 252 4.56 20.99 -10.34
N ARG A 253 5.40 20.53 -9.42
CA ARG A 253 5.03 19.52 -8.41
C ARG A 253 3.90 20.03 -7.52
N ILE A 254 3.98 21.28 -7.06
CA ILE A 254 2.93 21.91 -6.23
C ILE A 254 1.65 22.09 -7.04
N LYS A 255 1.72 22.52 -8.30
CA LYS A 255 0.56 22.65 -9.19
C LYS A 255 -0.14 21.31 -9.39
N ARG A 256 0.59 20.23 -9.67
CA ARG A 256 0.02 18.87 -9.78
C ARG A 256 -0.67 18.44 -8.48
N LYS A 257 -0.01 18.61 -7.34
CA LYS A 257 -0.61 18.33 -6.03
C LYS A 257 -1.87 19.15 -5.79
N LYS A 258 -1.86 20.45 -6.15
CA LYS A 258 -3.02 21.33 -6.05
C LYS A 258 -4.18 20.83 -6.91
N THR A 259 -3.92 20.47 -8.18
CA THR A 259 -4.98 19.95 -9.07
C THR A 259 -5.55 18.63 -8.58
N ASP A 260 -4.71 17.73 -8.04
CA ASP A 260 -5.17 16.45 -7.50
C ASP A 260 -6.02 16.63 -6.24
N VAL A 261 -5.62 17.55 -5.36
CA VAL A 261 -6.42 17.91 -4.18
C VAL A 261 -7.73 18.57 -4.61
N GLN A 262 -7.71 19.49 -5.58
CA GLN A 262 -8.92 20.13 -6.10
C GLN A 262 -9.91 19.14 -6.73
N LYS A 263 -9.42 18.11 -7.44
CA LYS A 263 -10.27 17.02 -7.95
C LYS A 263 -10.89 16.23 -6.81
N LYS A 264 -10.10 15.84 -5.81
CA LYS A 264 -10.59 15.11 -4.63
C LYS A 264 -11.59 15.93 -3.81
N THR A 265 -11.39 17.24 -3.67
CA THR A 265 -12.36 18.10 -2.97
C THR A 265 -13.66 18.18 -3.75
N ALA A 266 -13.63 18.33 -5.07
CA ALA A 266 -14.84 18.32 -5.90
C ALA A 266 -15.57 16.97 -5.86
N GLU A 267 -14.83 15.85 -5.87
CA GLU A 267 -15.41 14.50 -5.71
C GLU A 267 -16.09 14.35 -4.33
N LEU A 268 -15.46 14.83 -3.26
CA LEU A 268 -16.04 14.79 -1.91
C LEU A 268 -17.25 15.72 -1.76
N GLU A 269 -17.21 16.91 -2.35
CA GLU A 269 -18.35 17.84 -2.40
C GLU A 269 -19.54 17.21 -3.12
N GLN A 270 -19.30 16.54 -4.25
CA GLN A 270 -20.34 15.81 -4.98
C GLN A 270 -20.91 14.66 -4.14
N GLN A 271 -20.05 13.89 -3.46
CA GLN A 271 -20.49 12.82 -2.55
C GLN A 271 -21.33 13.37 -1.39
N LEU A 272 -20.96 14.53 -0.82
CA LEU A 272 -21.75 15.18 0.23
C LEU A 272 -23.12 15.63 -0.27
N VAL A 273 -23.21 16.17 -1.48
CA VAL A 273 -24.48 16.54 -2.11
C VAL A 273 -25.36 15.31 -2.31
N ASP A 274 -24.81 14.21 -2.82
CA ASP A 274 -25.56 12.98 -3.07
C ASP A 274 -25.99 12.29 -1.77
N LEU A 275 -25.13 12.26 -0.75
CA LEU A 275 -25.51 11.82 0.62
C LEU A 275 -26.58 12.72 1.22
N GLY A 276 -26.52 14.04 0.97
CA GLY A 276 -27.54 15.00 1.40
C GLY A 276 -28.91 14.74 0.76
N LYS A 277 -28.96 14.35 -0.53
CA LYS A 277 -30.21 13.94 -1.20
C LYS A 277 -30.76 12.66 -0.59
N VAL A 278 -29.92 11.63 -0.43
CA VAL A 278 -30.32 10.36 0.19
C VAL A 278 -30.84 10.59 1.62
N HIS A 279 -30.22 11.48 2.38
CA HIS A 279 -30.68 11.82 3.73
C HIS A 279 -32.07 12.47 3.71
N LYS A 280 -32.33 13.42 2.81
CA LYS A 280 -33.65 14.03 2.64
C LYS A 280 -34.71 13.00 2.24
N ASP A 281 -34.39 12.13 1.28
CA ASP A 281 -35.31 11.07 0.83
C ASP A 281 -35.63 10.09 1.98
N MET A 282 -34.62 9.74 2.79
CA MET A 282 -34.81 8.90 3.97
C MET A 282 -35.61 9.61 5.06
N GLN A 283 -35.48 10.92 5.20
CA GLN A 283 -36.26 11.71 6.14
C GLN A 283 -37.74 11.75 5.73
N VAL A 284 -38.05 11.97 4.45
CA VAL A 284 -39.43 11.91 3.93
C VAL A 284 -40.04 10.53 4.17
N LYS A 285 -39.32 9.44 3.83
CA LYS A 285 -39.81 8.07 4.09
C LYS A 285 -40.06 7.81 5.58
N LYS A 286 -39.23 8.36 6.46
CA LYS A 286 -39.44 8.24 7.91
C LYS A 286 -40.73 8.94 8.32
N GLU A 287 -41.00 10.15 7.81
CA GLU A 287 -42.22 10.90 8.10
C GLU A 287 -43.47 10.17 7.57
N GLU A 288 -43.40 9.58 6.38
CA GLU A 288 -44.45 8.73 5.81
C GLU A 288 -44.74 7.50 6.70
N LEU A 289 -43.70 6.74 7.08
CA LEU A 289 -43.85 5.58 7.96
C LEU A 289 -44.37 5.95 9.36
N GLU A 290 -43.98 7.11 9.88
CA GLU A 290 -44.52 7.63 11.15
C GLU A 290 -46.01 7.97 11.04
N GLN A 291 -46.45 8.46 9.88
CA GLN A 291 -47.85 8.74 9.60
C GLN A 291 -48.67 7.46 9.45
N GLU A 292 -48.20 6.49 8.66
CA GLU A 292 -48.82 5.17 8.53
C GLU A 292 -48.94 4.47 9.90
N ARG A 293 -47.90 4.56 10.74
CA ARG A 293 -47.93 4.01 12.09
C ARG A 293 -49.04 4.64 12.94
N LYS A 294 -49.26 5.96 12.84
CA LYS A 294 -50.33 6.64 13.59
C LYS A 294 -51.71 6.18 13.11
N GLU A 295 -51.89 6.01 11.81
CA GLU A 295 -53.15 5.54 11.22
C GLU A 295 -53.48 4.11 11.66
N VAL A 296 -52.49 3.20 11.60
CA VAL A 296 -52.64 1.82 12.09
C VAL A 296 -52.96 1.78 13.58
N LEU A 297 -52.33 2.63 14.39
CA LEU A 297 -52.63 2.71 15.83
C LEU A 297 -54.06 3.21 16.07
N ALA A 298 -54.52 4.21 15.34
CA ALA A 298 -55.89 4.72 15.45
C ALA A 298 -56.93 3.65 15.04
N GLU A 299 -56.66 2.90 13.97
CA GLU A 299 -57.53 1.81 13.54
C GLU A 299 -57.54 0.64 14.55
N LEU A 300 -56.38 0.30 15.12
CA LEU A 300 -56.28 -0.70 16.18
C LEU A 300 -57.07 -0.30 17.43
N GLU A 301 -57.02 0.96 17.85
CA GLU A 301 -57.88 1.46 18.94
C GLU A 301 -59.36 1.38 18.60
N LYS A 302 -59.76 1.70 17.36
CA LYS A 302 -61.14 1.56 16.90
C LYS A 302 -61.59 0.10 17.00
N ARG A 303 -60.79 -0.85 16.50
CA ARG A 303 -61.10 -2.29 16.58
C ARG A 303 -61.16 -2.79 18.02
N ARG A 304 -60.29 -2.29 18.92
CA ARG A 304 -60.38 -2.59 20.36
C ARG A 304 -61.70 -2.14 20.96
N ARG A 305 -62.16 -0.92 20.65
CA ARG A 305 -63.46 -0.42 21.14
C ARG A 305 -64.64 -1.26 20.62
N GLU A 306 -64.60 -1.67 19.34
CA GLU A 306 -65.59 -2.56 18.74
C GLU A 306 -65.62 -3.94 19.42
N LEU A 307 -64.44 -4.52 19.68
CA LEU A 307 -64.31 -5.81 20.37
C LEU A 307 -64.84 -5.75 21.81
N GLU A 308 -64.49 -4.71 22.56
CA GLU A 308 -65.03 -4.51 23.91
C GLU A 308 -66.55 -4.33 23.91
N ALA A 309 -67.12 -3.68 22.88
CA ALA A 309 -68.58 -3.56 22.75
C ALA A 309 -69.23 -4.93 22.49
N ALA A 310 -68.68 -5.72 21.57
CA ALA A 310 -69.16 -7.06 21.27
C ALA A 310 -69.04 -8.01 22.49
N GLU A 311 -67.96 -7.93 23.26
CA GLU A 311 -67.80 -8.69 24.51
C GLU A 311 -68.85 -8.32 25.55
N ARG A 312 -69.18 -7.02 25.68
CA ARG A 312 -70.28 -6.58 26.57
C ARG A 312 -71.62 -7.14 26.13
N GLU A 313 -71.92 -7.12 24.83
CA GLU A 313 -73.15 -7.70 24.27
C GLU A 313 -73.23 -9.21 24.50
N GLN A 314 -72.13 -9.93 24.24
CA GLN A 314 -72.05 -11.37 24.49
C GLN A 314 -72.31 -11.70 25.97
N ASN A 315 -71.72 -10.94 26.89
CA ASN A 315 -71.94 -11.12 28.32
C ASN A 315 -73.40 -10.86 28.73
N MET A 316 -74.09 -9.92 28.09
CA MET A 316 -75.52 -9.68 28.32
C MET A 316 -76.37 -10.83 27.80
N LEU A 317 -76.14 -11.28 26.56
CA LEU A 317 -76.85 -12.42 25.99
C LEU A 317 -76.63 -13.71 26.78
N GLN A 318 -75.44 -13.90 27.34
CA GLN A 318 -75.15 -15.05 28.19
C GLN A 318 -75.97 -15.00 29.49
N LYS A 319 -76.07 -13.85 30.16
CA LYS A 319 -76.94 -13.67 31.34
C LYS A 319 -78.41 -13.92 31.01
N ASP A 320 -78.89 -13.46 29.86
CA ASP A 320 -80.27 -13.68 29.43
C ASP A 320 -80.54 -15.16 29.16
N LYS A 321 -79.60 -15.86 28.53
CA LYS A 321 -79.66 -17.31 28.34
C LYS A 321 -79.75 -18.05 29.67
N ASP A 322 -78.90 -17.69 30.64
CA ASP A 322 -78.90 -18.33 31.96
C ASP A 322 -80.24 -18.09 32.68
N ALA A 323 -80.79 -16.88 32.61
CA ALA A 323 -82.11 -16.57 33.16
C ALA A 323 -83.25 -17.35 32.48
N ILE A 324 -83.16 -17.61 31.17
CA ILE A 324 -84.15 -18.45 30.45
C ILE A 324 -84.02 -19.91 30.90
N GLN A 325 -82.80 -20.43 31.06
CA GLN A 325 -82.57 -21.80 31.54
C GLN A 325 -83.13 -22.02 32.96
N GLU A 326 -82.95 -21.05 33.86
CA GLU A 326 -83.56 -21.08 35.19
C GLU A 326 -85.10 -21.11 35.13
N LYS A 327 -85.70 -20.26 34.27
CA LYS A 327 -87.16 -20.27 34.06
C LYS A 327 -87.64 -21.61 33.51
N GLU A 328 -86.92 -22.19 32.55
CA GLU A 328 -87.25 -23.50 32.00
C GLU A 328 -87.19 -24.59 33.08
N ALA A 329 -86.16 -24.58 33.92
CA ALA A 329 -86.04 -25.52 35.05
C ALA A 329 -87.22 -25.40 36.04
N ILE A 330 -87.65 -24.16 36.34
CA ILE A 330 -88.83 -23.92 37.18
C ILE A 330 -90.09 -24.49 36.53
N MET A 331 -90.31 -24.23 35.23
CA MET A 331 -91.48 -24.74 34.49
C MET A 331 -91.48 -26.27 34.43
N MET A 332 -90.31 -26.90 34.26
CA MET A 332 -90.15 -28.35 34.30
C MET A 332 -90.50 -28.94 35.67
N GLY A 333 -90.09 -28.27 36.76
CA GLY A 333 -90.49 -28.63 38.12
C GLY A 333 -92.00 -28.53 38.33
N GLN A 334 -92.64 -27.46 37.86
CA GLN A 334 -94.09 -27.29 37.91
C GLN A 334 -94.83 -28.36 37.12
N ARG A 335 -94.36 -28.71 35.91
CA ARG A 335 -94.92 -29.79 35.10
C ARG A 335 -94.88 -31.12 35.85
N GLY A 336 -93.74 -31.47 36.45
CA GLY A 336 -93.61 -32.69 37.24
C GLY A 336 -94.58 -32.75 38.42
N MET A 337 -94.80 -31.61 39.12
CA MET A 337 -95.79 -31.52 40.20
C MET A 337 -97.22 -31.74 39.69
N LEU A 338 -97.57 -31.15 38.54
CA LEU A 338 -98.88 -31.35 37.91
C LEU A 338 -99.09 -32.81 37.49
N ASP A 339 -98.06 -33.48 36.97
CA ASP A 339 -98.13 -34.90 36.60
C ASP A 339 -98.37 -35.79 37.83
N ILE A 340 -97.70 -35.51 38.96
CA ILE A 340 -97.94 -36.21 40.23
C ILE A 340 -99.39 -35.98 40.71
N ASN A 341 -99.87 -34.75 40.66
CA ASN A 341 -101.24 -34.41 41.06
C ASN A 341 -102.27 -35.10 40.16
N LEU A 342 -102.07 -35.13 38.85
CA LEU A 342 -102.93 -35.84 37.91
C LEU A 342 -102.94 -37.35 38.19
N SER A 343 -101.77 -37.93 38.49
CA SER A 343 -101.67 -39.34 38.89
C SER A 343 -102.46 -39.61 40.17
N HIS A 344 -102.33 -38.74 41.19
CA HIS A 344 -103.05 -38.84 42.45
C HIS A 344 -104.58 -38.76 42.24
N ILE A 345 -105.07 -37.73 41.54
CA ILE A 345 -106.49 -37.58 41.20
C ILE A 345 -107.00 -38.80 40.42
N SER A 346 -106.19 -39.35 39.51
CA SER A 346 -106.56 -40.53 38.73
C SER A 346 -106.73 -41.77 39.62
N LEU A 347 -105.91 -41.90 40.66
CA LEU A 347 -105.98 -42.97 41.64
C LEU A 347 -107.19 -42.80 42.54
N GLU A 348 -107.44 -41.59 43.06
CA GLU A 348 -108.63 -41.28 43.84
C GLU A 348 -109.92 -41.53 43.06
N ARG A 349 -109.96 -41.17 41.78
CA ARG A 349 -111.09 -41.49 40.91
C ARG A 349 -111.33 -43.01 40.83
N LYS A 350 -110.27 -43.81 40.69
CA LYS A 350 -110.37 -45.28 40.66
C LYS A 350 -110.91 -45.83 41.98
N THR A 351 -110.38 -45.37 43.11
CA THR A 351 -110.84 -45.84 44.43
C THR A 351 -112.31 -45.47 44.67
N LEU A 352 -112.71 -44.23 44.36
CA LEU A 352 -114.11 -43.79 44.45
C LEU A 352 -115.02 -44.60 43.53
N GLN A 353 -114.59 -44.90 42.31
CA GLN A 353 -115.34 -45.75 41.40
C GLN A 353 -115.54 -47.17 41.98
N GLU A 354 -114.50 -47.76 42.57
CA GLU A 354 -114.64 -49.05 43.26
C GLU A 354 -115.62 -48.97 44.44
N HIS A 355 -115.59 -47.90 45.23
CA HIS A 355 -116.55 -47.69 46.32
C HIS A 355 -117.99 -47.56 45.79
N LEU A 356 -118.21 -46.81 44.72
CA LEU A 356 -119.52 -46.71 44.08
C LEU A 356 -120.01 -48.07 43.57
N MET A 357 -119.13 -48.87 42.96
CA MET A 357 -119.46 -50.22 42.50
C MET A 357 -119.81 -51.16 43.66
N ARG A 358 -119.13 -51.05 44.82
CA ARG A 358 -119.47 -51.80 46.04
C ARG A 358 -120.84 -51.38 46.57
N ASN A 359 -121.08 -50.08 46.72
CA ASN A 359 -122.36 -49.55 47.20
C ASN A 359 -123.52 -49.91 46.27
N GLN A 360 -123.31 -49.91 44.95
CA GLN A 360 -124.33 -50.32 43.99
C GLN A 360 -124.69 -51.80 44.15
N LYS A 361 -123.71 -52.69 44.37
CA LYS A 361 -123.97 -54.10 44.69
C LYS A 361 -124.74 -54.27 45.99
N ASP A 362 -124.41 -53.51 47.02
CA ASP A 362 -125.10 -53.57 48.31
C ASP A 362 -126.54 -53.04 48.21
N LYS A 363 -126.76 -51.96 47.44
CA LYS A 363 -128.11 -51.47 47.10
C LYS A 363 -128.92 -52.56 46.39
N ASP A 364 -128.34 -53.23 45.41
CA ASP A 364 -129.04 -54.27 44.65
C ASP A 364 -129.39 -55.48 45.53
N ARG A 365 -128.50 -55.87 46.47
CA ARG A 365 -128.79 -56.88 47.51
C ARG A 365 -129.97 -56.47 48.40
N GLN A 366 -129.96 -55.22 48.89
CA GLN A 366 -131.05 -54.69 49.72
C GLN A 366 -132.38 -54.65 48.96
N LEU A 367 -132.35 -54.23 47.69
CA LEU A 367 -133.52 -54.17 46.82
C LEU A 367 -134.10 -55.57 46.57
N HIS A 368 -133.26 -56.57 46.34
CA HIS A 368 -133.71 -57.97 46.29
C HIS A 368 -134.33 -58.45 47.60
N SER A 369 -133.72 -58.12 48.76
CA SER A 369 -134.30 -58.46 50.06
C SER A 369 -135.65 -57.78 50.29
N LEU A 370 -135.79 -56.51 49.89
CA LEU A 370 -137.03 -55.75 50.00
C LEU A 370 -138.13 -56.40 49.15
N LYS A 371 -137.85 -56.72 47.88
CA LYS A 371 -138.78 -57.44 47.00
C LYS A 371 -139.25 -58.78 47.59
N ASN A 372 -138.35 -59.53 48.24
CA ASN A 372 -138.72 -60.77 48.92
C ASN A 372 -139.65 -60.52 50.12
N MET A 373 -139.41 -59.46 50.89
CA MET A 373 -140.30 -59.07 52.00
C MET A 373 -141.65 -58.55 51.51
N GLU A 374 -141.68 -57.75 50.43
CA GLU A 374 -142.90 -57.30 49.77
C GLU A 374 -143.74 -58.50 49.29
N LEU A 375 -143.10 -59.52 48.71
CA LEU A 375 -143.78 -60.76 48.30
C LEU A 375 -144.38 -61.49 49.51
N LYS A 376 -143.64 -61.63 50.61
CA LYS A 376 -144.14 -62.24 51.86
C LYS A 376 -145.32 -61.45 52.44
N LEU A 377 -145.25 -60.12 52.42
CA LEU A 377 -146.32 -59.25 52.88
C LEU A 377 -147.57 -59.42 52.01
N LYS A 378 -147.40 -59.51 50.68
CA LYS A 378 -148.49 -59.78 49.75
C LYS A 378 -149.17 -61.12 50.03
N MET A 379 -148.39 -62.19 50.22
CA MET A 379 -148.92 -63.51 50.63
C MET A 379 -149.68 -63.43 51.95
N GLY A 380 -149.18 -62.64 52.92
CA GLY A 380 -149.86 -62.39 54.18
C GLY A 380 -151.18 -61.64 54.02
N THR A 381 -151.24 -60.62 53.16
CA THR A 381 -152.49 -59.88 52.87
C THR A 381 -153.51 -60.75 52.12
N ASP A 382 -153.07 -61.58 51.18
CA ASP A 382 -153.95 -62.50 50.46
C ASP A 382 -154.56 -63.53 51.45
N SER A 383 -153.73 -64.08 52.35
CA SER A 383 -154.19 -64.99 53.42
C SER A 383 -155.19 -64.32 54.37
N LEU A 384 -154.99 -63.04 54.72
CA LEU A 384 -155.94 -62.26 55.51
C LEU A 384 -157.27 -62.11 54.75
N GLY A 385 -157.22 -61.81 53.45
CA GLY A 385 -158.40 -61.74 52.58
C GLY A 385 -159.22 -63.03 52.60
N ASP A 386 -158.56 -64.18 52.52
CA ASP A 386 -159.22 -65.49 52.61
C ASP A 386 -159.91 -65.71 53.98
N THR A 387 -159.28 -65.31 55.08
CA THR A 387 -159.91 -65.40 56.41
C THR A 387 -161.13 -64.48 56.57
N GLN A 388 -161.09 -63.28 55.99
CA GLN A 388 -162.23 -62.36 55.97
C GLN A 388 -163.40 -62.92 55.15
N PHE A 389 -163.12 -63.57 54.01
CA PHE A 389 -164.13 -64.26 53.20
C PHE A 389 -164.83 -65.37 54.00
N GLN A 390 -164.07 -66.20 54.73
CA GLN A 390 -164.65 -67.26 55.58
C GLN A 390 -165.50 -66.69 56.72
N TYR A 391 -165.07 -65.60 57.36
CA TYR A 391 -165.84 -64.92 58.40
C TYR A 391 -167.20 -64.42 57.88
N ASN A 392 -167.22 -63.77 56.71
CA ASN A 392 -168.46 -63.27 56.09
C ASN A 392 -169.43 -64.40 55.71
N LYS A 393 -168.90 -65.55 55.27
CA LYS A 393 -169.70 -66.74 54.97
C LYS A 393 -170.41 -67.28 56.23
N ILE A 394 -169.72 -67.37 57.35
CA ILE A 394 -170.29 -67.82 58.63
C ILE A 394 -171.33 -66.82 59.15
N LYS A 395 -171.10 -65.51 58.96
CA LYS A 395 -172.08 -64.46 59.30
C LYS A 395 -173.39 -64.63 58.53
N SER A 396 -173.33 -64.88 57.22
CA SER A 396 -174.52 -65.10 56.38
C SER A 396 -175.32 -66.36 56.72
N GLN A 397 -174.73 -67.33 57.40
CA GLN A 397 -175.41 -68.56 57.86
C GLN A 397 -176.12 -68.38 59.21
N ARG A 398 -175.86 -67.29 59.95
CA ARG A 398 -176.51 -66.97 61.23
C ARG A 398 -177.86 -66.25 61.04
N ASP A 399 -178.03 -65.49 59.96
CA ASP A 399 -179.15 -64.54 59.80
C ASP A 399 -180.40 -65.13 59.10
N ALA A 400 -180.53 -66.46 58.97
CA ALA A 400 -181.67 -67.11 58.31
C ALA A 400 -182.46 -68.06 59.24
N MET A 401 -183.59 -67.59 59.81
CA MET A 401 -184.84 -68.27 60.29
C MET A 401 -185.39 -67.79 61.68
N PRO A 402 -186.72 -67.74 61.97
CA PRO A 402 -187.75 -66.80 61.43
C PRO A 402 -188.79 -66.23 62.47
N SER A 403 -189.56 -65.19 62.10
CA SER A 403 -191.05 -64.99 62.29
C SER A 403 -191.52 -63.54 62.57
N GLY A 404 -192.62 -63.09 61.92
CA GLY A 404 -193.55 -62.04 62.41
C GLY A 404 -194.03 -60.94 61.43
N GLU A 405 -195.33 -60.95 61.07
CA GLU A 405 -196.16 -60.08 60.17
C GLU A 405 -196.37 -58.62 60.68
N GLU A 406 -196.95 -57.60 60.01
CA GLU A 406 -198.16 -57.47 59.16
C GLU A 406 -198.24 -56.03 58.53
N ASP A 407 -199.21 -55.79 57.61
CA ASP A 407 -199.67 -54.54 56.94
C ASP A 407 -198.99 -54.06 55.63
N LEU A 408 -199.50 -54.43 54.44
CA LEU A 408 -200.67 -53.89 53.68
C LEU A 408 -200.38 -52.57 52.92
N LEU A 409 -200.07 -52.62 51.62
CA LEU A 409 -201.00 -52.65 50.47
C LEU A 409 -201.77 -51.34 50.21
N ARG A 410 -201.48 -50.69 49.07
CA ARG A 410 -202.44 -50.43 47.94
C ARG A 410 -201.89 -49.34 46.99
N ARG A 411 -201.17 -49.77 45.94
CA ARG A 411 -200.98 -49.12 44.62
C ARG A 411 -200.05 -50.01 43.78
N ASN A 412 -200.37 -51.26 43.51
CA ASN A 412 -201.49 -51.76 42.72
C ASN A 412 -201.64 -51.16 41.32
N GLU A 413 -201.64 -52.11 40.37
CA GLU A 413 -202.62 -52.23 39.29
C GLU A 413 -202.46 -51.22 38.15
N LEU A 414 -201.74 -51.65 37.11
CA LEU A 414 -202.37 -51.95 35.83
C LEU A 414 -201.47 -52.90 35.01
N GLN A 415 -202.13 -53.85 34.34
CA GLN A 415 -201.62 -54.68 33.25
C GLN A 415 -200.91 -55.99 33.59
N LYS A 416 -201.56 -56.75 34.47
CA LYS A 416 -202.16 -58.02 34.01
C LYS A 416 -203.66 -57.80 33.94
N GLU A 417 -204.28 -57.89 32.76
CA GLU A 417 -205.69 -58.27 32.53
C GLU A 417 -206.17 -57.83 31.14
N VAL A 418 -205.78 -58.53 30.06
CA VAL A 418 -206.72 -58.62 28.92
C VAL A 418 -206.85 -60.05 28.38
N GLU A 419 -205.80 -60.81 28.10
CA GLU A 419 -206.02 -61.95 27.18
C GLU A 419 -205.96 -63.34 27.81
N HIS A 420 -206.47 -63.42 29.06
CA HIS A 420 -207.03 -64.65 29.62
C HIS A 420 -208.54 -64.80 29.33
N LEU A 421 -209.20 -63.79 28.74
CA LEU A 421 -210.60 -63.86 28.32
C LEU A 421 -210.77 -64.23 26.84
N ARG A 422 -210.11 -65.29 26.39
CA ARG A 422 -210.52 -65.95 25.15
C ARG A 422 -210.30 -67.45 25.17
N ARG A 423 -210.47 -68.07 26.35
CA ARG A 423 -210.47 -69.53 26.42
C ARG A 423 -211.77 -70.18 25.97
N ASN A 424 -212.99 -69.74 26.31
CA ASN A 424 -214.11 -70.70 26.21
C ASN A 424 -215.44 -70.10 25.75
N LEU A 425 -215.86 -70.43 24.51
CA LEU A 425 -217.22 -70.80 24.13
C LEU A 425 -217.17 -71.54 22.77
N MET A 426 -217.03 -72.87 22.77
CA MET A 426 -218.09 -73.84 22.45
C MET A 426 -218.76 -73.68 21.07
N HIS A 427 -218.43 -74.62 20.16
CA HIS A 427 -219.33 -75.53 19.43
C HIS A 427 -220.52 -75.03 18.55
N GLN A 428 -220.53 -75.57 17.32
CA GLN A 428 -221.64 -76.06 16.46
C GLN A 428 -222.05 -75.32 15.14
N GLN A 429 -221.77 -76.05 14.03
CA GLN A 429 -222.63 -76.43 12.87
C GLN A 429 -222.69 -75.62 11.54
N SER A 430 -222.14 -76.29 10.49
CA SER A 430 -222.71 -76.71 9.17
C SER A 430 -222.72 -75.81 7.90
N LEU A 431 -222.10 -76.37 6.82
CA LEU A 431 -222.43 -76.45 5.37
C LEU A 431 -221.76 -75.54 4.28
N THR A 432 -221.19 -76.24 3.28
CA THR A 432 -221.24 -76.14 1.78
C THR A 432 -220.29 -75.28 0.91
N GLU A 433 -219.68 -75.98 -0.06
CA GLU A 433 -219.33 -75.67 -1.48
C GLU A 433 -218.43 -74.48 -1.90
N GLU A 434 -217.97 -73.59 -1.03
CA GLU A 434 -217.04 -72.50 -1.41
C GLU A 434 -215.54 -72.87 -1.44
N GLU A 435 -215.16 -74.08 -1.01
CA GLU A 435 -213.76 -74.51 -0.87
C GLU A 435 -213.03 -74.80 -2.20
N THR A 436 -213.76 -74.95 -3.32
CA THR A 436 -213.15 -75.24 -4.63
C THR A 436 -212.53 -74.02 -5.32
N ARG A 437 -212.95 -72.79 -5.00
CA ARG A 437 -212.40 -71.55 -5.59
C ARG A 437 -211.12 -71.03 -4.93
N MET A 438 -210.86 -71.40 -3.68
CA MET A 438 -209.66 -70.96 -2.94
C MET A 438 -208.38 -71.72 -3.32
N VAL A 439 -208.51 -72.94 -3.86
CA VAL A 439 -207.36 -73.78 -4.23
C VAL A 439 -206.65 -73.26 -5.49
N GLU A 440 -207.38 -72.67 -6.44
CA GLU A 440 -206.81 -72.10 -7.67
C GLU A 440 -205.98 -70.83 -7.39
N GLN A 441 -206.36 -70.00 -6.41
CA GLN A 441 -205.57 -68.84 -5.98
C GLN A 441 -204.27 -69.21 -5.26
N CYS A 442 -204.23 -70.33 -4.54
CA CYS A 442 -203.02 -70.80 -3.88
C CYS A 442 -201.94 -71.28 -4.87
N GLN A 443 -202.32 -71.82 -6.03
CA GLN A 443 -201.36 -72.31 -7.03
C GLN A 443 -200.61 -71.19 -7.77
N GLU A 444 -201.25 -70.05 -8.04
CA GLU A 444 -200.56 -68.89 -8.65
C GLU A 444 -199.52 -68.27 -7.72
N GLN A 445 -199.85 -68.17 -6.41
CA GLN A 445 -198.93 -67.66 -5.39
C GLN A 445 -197.66 -68.52 -5.25
N GLU A 446 -197.78 -69.84 -5.40
CA GLU A 446 -196.63 -70.75 -5.31
C GLU A 446 -195.67 -70.57 -6.51
N GLN A 447 -196.21 -70.31 -7.71
CA GLN A 447 -195.39 -70.07 -8.90
C GLN A 447 -194.63 -68.73 -8.83
N GLU A 448 -195.21 -67.70 -8.22
CA GLU A 448 -194.53 -66.42 -7.96
C GLU A 448 -193.37 -66.59 -6.97
N LEU A 449 -193.59 -67.31 -5.87
CA LEU A 449 -192.55 -67.63 -4.89
C LEU A 449 -191.39 -68.45 -5.50
N MET A 450 -191.67 -69.32 -6.46
CA MET A 450 -190.63 -70.07 -7.18
C MET A 450 -189.75 -69.17 -8.06
N LYS A 451 -190.34 -68.17 -8.72
CA LYS A 451 -189.58 -67.17 -9.51
C LYS A 451 -188.69 -66.32 -8.61
N GLU A 452 -189.18 -65.89 -7.46
CA GLU A 452 -188.39 -65.17 -6.45
C GLU A 452 -187.23 -66.04 -5.91
N SER A 453 -187.49 -67.31 -5.61
CA SER A 453 -186.45 -68.26 -5.20
C SER A 453 -185.35 -68.45 -6.26
N HIS A 454 -185.71 -68.43 -7.54
CA HIS A 454 -184.73 -68.47 -8.63
C HIS A 454 -183.92 -67.17 -8.73
N HIS A 455 -184.58 -66.01 -8.60
CA HIS A 455 -183.93 -64.71 -8.60
C HIS A 455 -182.88 -64.59 -7.48
N TRP A 456 -183.23 -64.94 -6.23
CA TRP A 456 -182.29 -64.92 -5.10
C TRP A 456 -181.13 -65.91 -5.25
N ARG A 457 -181.36 -67.07 -5.91
CA ARG A 457 -180.28 -68.02 -6.21
C ARG A 457 -179.29 -67.46 -7.24
N ASP A 458 -179.77 -66.71 -8.24
CA ASP A 458 -178.91 -66.07 -9.23
C ASP A 458 -178.16 -64.88 -8.64
N GLU A 459 -178.78 -64.09 -7.77
CA GLU A 459 -178.10 -63.04 -7.01
C GLU A 459 -177.02 -63.62 -6.07
N LEU A 460 -177.31 -64.73 -5.38
CA LEU A 460 -176.33 -65.40 -4.53
C LEU A 460 -175.12 -65.90 -5.35
N ARG A 461 -175.36 -66.47 -6.54
CA ARG A 461 -174.30 -66.86 -7.48
C ARG A 461 -173.48 -65.65 -7.95
N HIS A 462 -174.14 -64.53 -8.26
CA HIS A 462 -173.48 -63.30 -8.68
C HIS A 462 -172.59 -62.72 -7.56
N ILE A 463 -173.10 -62.64 -6.33
CA ILE A 463 -172.35 -62.17 -5.15
C ILE A 463 -171.17 -63.12 -4.86
N THR A 464 -171.37 -64.43 -4.98
CA THR A 464 -170.31 -65.41 -4.77
C THR A 464 -169.20 -65.26 -5.81
N CYS A 465 -169.55 -65.06 -7.08
CA CYS A 465 -168.60 -64.79 -8.16
C CYS A 465 -167.81 -63.48 -7.92
N LEU A 466 -168.48 -62.39 -7.54
CA LEU A 466 -167.82 -61.12 -7.20
C LEU A 466 -166.89 -61.27 -5.99
N THR A 467 -167.29 -62.05 -4.98
CA THR A 467 -166.48 -62.32 -3.80
C THR A 467 -165.20 -63.08 -4.17
N GLN A 468 -165.30 -64.05 -5.08
CA GLN A 468 -164.14 -64.78 -5.60
C GLN A 468 -163.20 -63.86 -6.38
N ILE A 469 -163.72 -63.06 -7.32
CA ILE A 469 -162.90 -62.10 -8.09
C ILE A 469 -162.18 -61.13 -7.15
N LYS A 470 -162.84 -60.63 -6.09
CA LYS A 470 -162.20 -59.74 -5.11
C LYS A 470 -161.16 -60.45 -4.24
N ALA A 471 -161.34 -61.73 -3.95
CA ALA A 471 -160.33 -62.55 -3.28
C ALA A 471 -159.10 -62.72 -4.18
N ASP A 472 -159.28 -63.05 -5.46
CA ASP A 472 -158.20 -63.23 -6.43
C ASP A 472 -157.44 -61.90 -6.68
N GLU A 473 -158.15 -60.76 -6.82
CA GLU A 473 -157.52 -59.43 -6.92
C GLU A 473 -156.67 -59.08 -5.69
N LYS A 474 -157.15 -59.45 -4.49
CA LYS A 474 -156.43 -59.21 -3.24
C LYS A 474 -155.17 -60.08 -3.18
N GLU A 475 -155.27 -61.35 -3.58
CA GLU A 475 -154.15 -62.28 -3.64
C GLU A 475 -153.11 -61.82 -4.66
N GLN A 476 -153.53 -61.43 -5.87
CA GLN A 476 -152.64 -60.87 -6.89
C GLN A 476 -151.92 -59.60 -6.41
N LYS A 477 -152.65 -58.64 -5.81
CA LYS A 477 -152.03 -57.42 -5.24
C LYS A 477 -151.07 -57.73 -4.09
N SER A 478 -151.38 -58.73 -3.27
CA SER A 478 -150.47 -59.16 -2.19
C SER A 478 -149.19 -59.78 -2.76
N HIS A 479 -149.29 -60.58 -3.82
CA HIS A 479 -148.13 -61.12 -4.53
C HIS A 479 -147.29 -60.02 -5.18
N GLU A 480 -147.92 -59.07 -5.86
CA GLU A 480 -147.23 -57.92 -6.45
C GLU A 480 -146.53 -57.05 -5.39
N LEU A 481 -147.17 -56.83 -4.24
CA LEU A 481 -146.56 -56.14 -3.10
C LEU A 481 -145.32 -56.88 -2.60
N ILE A 482 -145.41 -58.20 -2.38
CA ILE A 482 -144.26 -59.02 -1.93
C ILE A 482 -143.12 -58.96 -2.95
N ILE A 483 -143.42 -59.06 -4.25
CA ILE A 483 -142.41 -58.96 -5.31
C ILE A 483 -141.76 -57.56 -5.32
N ALA A 484 -142.53 -56.49 -5.13
CA ALA A 484 -142.03 -55.13 -5.05
C ALA A 484 -141.17 -54.91 -3.79
N GLU A 485 -141.59 -55.42 -2.63
CA GLU A 485 -140.84 -55.39 -1.38
C GLU A 485 -139.51 -56.15 -1.49
N GLN A 486 -139.51 -57.31 -2.14
CA GLN A 486 -138.28 -58.06 -2.43
C GLN A 486 -137.35 -57.27 -3.36
N ARG A 487 -137.86 -56.65 -4.43
CA ARG A 487 -137.06 -55.81 -5.33
C ARG A 487 -136.47 -54.61 -4.61
N TYR A 488 -137.26 -53.92 -3.78
CA TYR A 488 -136.80 -52.80 -2.98
C TYR A 488 -135.73 -53.22 -1.98
N SER A 489 -135.91 -54.36 -1.31
CA SER A 489 -134.93 -54.90 -0.36
C SER A 489 -133.60 -55.22 -1.05
N ARG A 490 -133.63 -55.87 -2.23
CA ARG A 490 -132.42 -56.11 -3.04
C ARG A 490 -131.74 -54.81 -3.46
N ALA A 491 -132.50 -53.83 -3.98
CA ALA A 491 -131.93 -52.54 -4.37
C ALA A 491 -131.30 -51.80 -3.17
N LYS A 492 -131.91 -51.90 -1.98
CA LYS A 492 -131.38 -51.33 -0.74
C LYS A 492 -130.07 -52.02 -0.30
N GLU A 493 -129.98 -53.33 -0.44
CA GLU A 493 -128.77 -54.10 -0.18
C GLU A 493 -127.65 -53.76 -1.19
N GLU A 494 -127.97 -53.65 -2.48
CA GLU A 494 -127.02 -53.21 -3.51
C GLU A 494 -126.53 -51.78 -3.26
N LEU A 495 -127.40 -50.87 -2.83
CA LEU A 495 -127.02 -49.50 -2.49
C LEU A 495 -126.07 -49.46 -1.29
N LYS A 496 -126.32 -50.29 -0.27
CA LYS A 496 -125.39 -50.47 0.87
C LYS A 496 -124.05 -51.04 0.39
N GLY A 497 -124.06 -52.05 -0.48
CA GLY A 497 -122.85 -52.64 -1.06
C GLY A 497 -122.03 -51.63 -1.86
N LYS A 498 -122.67 -50.86 -2.75
CA LYS A 498 -122.01 -49.77 -3.49
C LYS A 498 -121.51 -48.67 -2.57
N GLY A 499 -122.25 -48.35 -1.51
CA GLY A 499 -121.83 -47.41 -0.47
C GLY A 499 -120.53 -47.82 0.22
N LEU A 500 -120.39 -49.11 0.55
CA LEU A 500 -119.15 -49.67 1.11
C LEU A 500 -117.98 -49.56 0.13
N ILE A 501 -118.20 -49.90 -1.15
CA ILE A 501 -117.16 -49.79 -2.20
C ILE A 501 -116.68 -48.35 -2.39
N ILE A 502 -117.60 -47.38 -2.42
CA ILE A 502 -117.26 -45.96 -2.51
C ILE A 502 -116.44 -45.51 -1.30
N LEU A 503 -116.79 -46.00 -0.11
CA LEU A 503 -116.08 -45.67 1.13
C LEU A 503 -114.66 -46.24 1.11
N ASP A 504 -114.47 -47.47 0.62
CA ASP A 504 -113.15 -48.07 0.46
C ASP A 504 -112.31 -47.35 -0.60
N HIS A 505 -112.87 -46.99 -1.76
CA HIS A 505 -112.15 -46.17 -2.75
C HIS A 505 -111.77 -44.79 -2.20
N LYS A 506 -112.64 -44.14 -1.42
CA LYS A 506 -112.30 -42.88 -0.74
C LYS A 506 -111.13 -43.05 0.22
N LYS A 507 -111.12 -44.12 1.03
CA LYS A 507 -109.99 -44.45 1.90
C LYS A 507 -108.70 -44.66 1.11
N LEU A 508 -108.74 -45.48 0.06
CA LEU A 508 -107.58 -45.72 -0.81
C LEU A 508 -107.04 -44.43 -1.45
N THR A 509 -107.93 -43.53 -1.86
CA THR A 509 -107.55 -42.24 -2.44
C THR A 509 -106.93 -41.32 -1.38
N GLN A 510 -107.47 -41.29 -0.16
CA GLN A 510 -106.89 -40.55 0.96
C GLN A 510 -105.52 -41.10 1.37
N GLU A 511 -105.36 -42.42 1.41
CA GLU A 511 -104.07 -43.07 1.67
C GLU A 511 -103.05 -42.76 0.58
N ALA A 512 -103.45 -42.82 -0.69
CA ALA A 512 -102.60 -42.45 -1.82
C ALA A 512 -102.18 -40.97 -1.75
N GLN A 513 -103.11 -40.06 -1.43
CA GLN A 513 -102.80 -38.64 -1.24
C GLN A 513 -101.87 -38.40 -0.05
N ALA A 514 -102.09 -39.12 1.06
CA ALA A 514 -101.20 -39.06 2.22
C ALA A 514 -99.78 -39.54 1.86
N ARG A 515 -99.65 -40.64 1.12
CA ARG A 515 -98.36 -41.13 0.61
C ARG A 515 -97.70 -40.10 -0.32
N LEU A 516 -98.47 -39.50 -1.25
CA LEU A 516 -97.96 -38.47 -2.15
C LEU A 516 -97.41 -37.27 -1.38
N ASN A 517 -98.14 -36.81 -0.35
CA ASN A 517 -97.71 -35.71 0.50
C ASN A 517 -96.44 -36.05 1.29
N VAL A 518 -96.27 -37.30 1.72
CA VAL A 518 -95.02 -37.78 2.35
C VAL A 518 -93.87 -37.75 1.35
N PHE A 519 -94.07 -38.22 0.12
CA PHE A 519 -93.04 -38.16 -0.93
C PHE A 519 -92.66 -36.74 -1.32
N ALA A 520 -93.63 -35.82 -1.41
CA ALA A 520 -93.37 -34.40 -1.68
C ALA A 520 -92.46 -33.78 -0.60
N LYS A 521 -92.78 -34.02 0.67
CA LYS A 521 -91.92 -33.60 1.79
C LYS A 521 -90.53 -34.22 1.73
N LEU A 522 -90.43 -35.50 1.40
CA LEU A 522 -89.14 -36.18 1.27
C LEU A 522 -88.29 -35.55 0.15
N TYR A 523 -88.93 -35.24 -0.98
CA TYR A 523 -88.27 -34.57 -2.10
C TYR A 523 -87.75 -33.18 -1.72
N ASP A 524 -88.53 -32.40 -0.97
CA ASP A 524 -88.11 -31.09 -0.49
C ASP A 524 -86.89 -31.18 0.44
N VAL A 525 -86.86 -32.19 1.33
CA VAL A 525 -85.69 -32.47 2.18
C VAL A 525 -84.48 -32.84 1.32
N ILE A 526 -84.62 -33.76 0.37
CA ILE A 526 -83.52 -34.17 -0.53
C ILE A 526 -83.03 -32.98 -1.37
N LYS A 527 -83.93 -32.11 -1.83
CA LYS A 527 -83.58 -30.90 -2.59
C LYS A 527 -82.82 -29.90 -1.72
N ALA A 528 -83.23 -29.71 -0.47
CA ALA A 528 -82.51 -28.87 0.48
C ALA A 528 -81.11 -29.44 0.79
N GLU A 529 -80.99 -30.75 0.99
CA GLU A 529 -79.70 -31.43 1.19
C GLU A 529 -78.80 -31.33 -0.04
N ARG A 530 -79.32 -31.55 -1.25
CA ARG A 530 -78.57 -31.33 -2.50
C ARG A 530 -78.04 -29.90 -2.58
N SER A 531 -78.88 -28.91 -2.27
CA SER A 531 -78.48 -27.50 -2.29
C SER A 531 -77.38 -27.21 -1.26
N LYS A 532 -77.46 -27.81 -0.07
CA LYS A 532 -76.41 -27.75 0.95
C LYS A 532 -75.10 -28.39 0.48
N CYS A 533 -75.15 -29.57 -0.14
CA CYS A 533 -73.97 -30.22 -0.70
C CYS A 533 -73.32 -29.39 -1.82
N VAL A 534 -74.11 -28.81 -2.71
CA VAL A 534 -73.60 -27.91 -3.77
C VAL A 534 -72.90 -26.69 -3.16
N ASN A 535 -73.49 -26.06 -2.15
CA ASN A 535 -72.86 -24.93 -1.46
C ASN A 535 -71.55 -25.34 -0.76
N LEU A 536 -71.53 -26.50 -0.11
CA LEU A 536 -70.31 -27.04 0.51
C LEU A 536 -69.22 -27.31 -0.53
N ILE A 537 -69.57 -27.88 -1.69
CA ILE A 537 -68.64 -28.10 -2.80
C ILE A 537 -68.10 -26.76 -3.30
N GLN A 538 -68.96 -25.76 -3.50
CA GLN A 538 -68.55 -24.45 -3.98
C GLN A 538 -67.60 -23.76 -3.00
N VAL A 539 -67.93 -23.75 -1.70
CA VAL A 539 -67.07 -23.20 -0.64
C VAL A 539 -65.75 -23.95 -0.55
N ALA A 540 -65.76 -25.28 -0.63
CA ALA A 540 -64.53 -26.07 -0.62
C ALA A 540 -63.66 -25.79 -1.86
N THR A 541 -64.27 -25.62 -3.03
CA THR A 541 -63.57 -25.32 -4.28
C THR A 541 -62.95 -23.92 -4.23
N GLN A 542 -63.70 -22.93 -3.77
CA GLN A 542 -63.21 -21.56 -3.56
C GLN A 542 -62.07 -21.52 -2.54
N ARG A 543 -62.22 -22.20 -1.41
CA ARG A 543 -61.16 -22.28 -0.40
C ARG A 543 -59.91 -22.99 -0.93
N SER A 544 -60.08 -23.97 -1.81
CA SER A 544 -58.97 -24.63 -2.50
C SER A 544 -58.26 -23.72 -3.51
N SER A 545 -58.96 -22.79 -4.17
CA SER A 545 -58.31 -21.81 -5.05
C SER A 545 -57.59 -20.73 -4.25
N GLU A 546 -58.21 -20.20 -3.20
CA GLU A 546 -57.57 -19.23 -2.29
C GLU A 546 -56.27 -19.78 -1.69
N MET A 547 -56.30 -21.02 -1.19
CA MET A 547 -55.09 -21.70 -0.68
C MET A 547 -54.01 -21.91 -1.75
N ARG A 548 -54.41 -22.07 -3.02
CA ARG A 548 -53.45 -22.23 -4.13
C ARG A 548 -52.76 -20.90 -4.45
N GLU A 549 -53.52 -19.80 -4.46
CA GLU A 549 -52.97 -18.45 -4.62
C GLU A 549 -52.04 -18.08 -3.46
N GLU A 550 -52.42 -18.40 -2.21
CA GLU A 550 -51.55 -18.24 -1.04
C GLU A 550 -50.25 -19.04 -1.17
N TRP A 551 -50.33 -20.26 -1.69
CA TRP A 551 -49.15 -21.09 -1.93
C TRP A 551 -48.23 -20.51 -3.01
N GLU A 552 -48.78 -20.00 -4.12
CA GLU A 552 -48.01 -19.34 -5.18
C GLU A 552 -47.32 -18.06 -4.68
N ILE A 553 -47.99 -17.27 -3.82
CA ILE A 553 -47.39 -16.10 -3.18
C ILE A 553 -46.23 -16.52 -2.28
N LEU A 554 -46.42 -17.53 -1.43
CA LEU A 554 -45.37 -18.05 -0.55
C LEU A 554 -44.19 -18.63 -1.34
N GLU A 555 -44.44 -19.29 -2.47
CA GLU A 555 -43.39 -19.80 -3.34
C GLU A 555 -42.55 -18.66 -3.94
N ASN A 556 -43.21 -17.58 -4.39
CA ASN A 556 -42.54 -16.38 -4.86
C ASN A 556 -41.74 -15.69 -3.73
N ASP A 557 -42.30 -15.57 -2.54
CA ASP A 557 -41.60 -15.03 -1.37
C ASP A 557 -40.35 -15.87 -1.04
N ILE A 558 -40.45 -17.19 -1.09
CA ILE A 558 -39.30 -18.09 -0.93
C ILE A 558 -38.23 -17.81 -2.00
N GLU A 559 -38.62 -17.59 -3.25
CA GLU A 559 -37.69 -17.30 -4.34
C GLU A 559 -37.03 -15.92 -4.20
N ILE A 560 -37.79 -14.88 -3.84
CA ILE A 560 -37.27 -13.54 -3.51
C ILE A 560 -36.25 -13.66 -2.37
N MET A 561 -36.58 -14.39 -1.32
CA MET A 561 -35.69 -14.60 -0.17
C MET A 561 -34.43 -15.39 -0.56
N ARG A 562 -34.54 -16.42 -1.41
CA ARG A 562 -33.38 -17.14 -1.96
C ARG A 562 -32.48 -16.21 -2.78
N ASN A 563 -33.05 -15.38 -3.65
CA ASN A 563 -32.31 -14.40 -4.44
C ASN A 563 -31.62 -13.36 -3.56
N SER A 564 -32.28 -12.90 -2.50
CA SER A 564 -31.71 -12.00 -1.48
C SER A 564 -30.51 -12.65 -0.78
N VAL A 565 -30.65 -13.90 -0.33
CA VAL A 565 -29.56 -14.68 0.30
C VAL A 565 -28.37 -14.81 -0.66
N ILE A 566 -28.58 -15.20 -1.92
CA ILE A 566 -27.52 -15.33 -2.92
C ILE A 566 -26.82 -13.99 -3.15
N SER A 567 -27.57 -12.88 -3.24
CA SER A 567 -27.01 -11.53 -3.40
C SER A 567 -26.13 -11.14 -2.21
N LYS A 568 -26.61 -11.39 -0.98
CA LYS A 568 -25.86 -11.14 0.26
C LYS A 568 -24.61 -12.00 0.34
N ASP A 569 -24.68 -13.26 -0.08
CA ASP A 569 -23.52 -14.16 -0.06
C ASP A 569 -22.45 -13.73 -1.07
N LYS A 570 -22.85 -13.25 -2.26
CA LYS A 570 -21.93 -12.60 -3.22
C LYS A 570 -21.27 -11.35 -2.64
N GLN A 571 -22.02 -10.51 -1.92
CA GLN A 571 -21.46 -9.34 -1.24
C GLN A 571 -20.46 -9.74 -0.14
N LEU A 572 -20.79 -10.77 0.65
CA LEU A 572 -19.93 -11.34 1.68
C LEU A 572 -18.65 -11.92 1.09
N GLN A 573 -18.74 -12.66 -0.03
CA GLN A 573 -17.57 -13.19 -0.72
C GLN A 573 -16.67 -12.06 -1.22
N LYS A 574 -17.25 -10.99 -1.80
CA LYS A 574 -16.50 -9.80 -2.22
C LYS A 574 -15.80 -9.11 -1.04
N SER A 575 -16.45 -8.99 0.11
CA SER A 575 -15.83 -8.40 1.30
C SER A 575 -14.73 -9.28 1.89
N ARG A 576 -14.92 -10.61 1.91
CA ARG A 576 -13.89 -11.59 2.29
C ARG A 576 -12.65 -11.47 1.40
N MET A 577 -12.82 -11.41 0.07
CA MET A 577 -11.69 -11.26 -0.85
C MET A 577 -10.94 -9.93 -0.64
N LYS A 578 -11.66 -8.82 -0.42
CA LYS A 578 -11.04 -7.54 -0.05
C LYS A 578 -10.24 -7.64 1.25
N ARG A 579 -10.78 -8.30 2.28
CA ARG A 579 -10.09 -8.49 3.56
C ARG A 579 -8.80 -9.29 3.39
N VAL A 580 -8.85 -10.42 2.69
CA VAL A 580 -7.67 -11.26 2.42
C VAL A 580 -6.62 -10.47 1.63
N HIS A 581 -7.02 -9.68 0.64
CA HIS A 581 -6.09 -8.81 -0.09
C HIS A 581 -5.45 -7.74 0.80
N SER A 582 -6.22 -7.10 1.68
CA SER A 582 -5.69 -6.14 2.66
C SER A 582 -4.77 -6.79 3.69
N GLU A 583 -5.04 -8.02 4.11
CA GLU A 583 -4.15 -8.82 4.97
C GLU A 583 -2.81 -9.09 4.26
N TYR A 584 -2.85 -9.53 3.01
CA TYR A 584 -1.64 -9.73 2.20
C TYR A 584 -0.79 -8.45 2.07
N ILE A 585 -1.41 -7.31 1.76
CA ILE A 585 -0.69 -6.02 1.70
C ILE A 585 -0.07 -5.67 3.04
N ARG A 586 -0.83 -5.82 4.13
CA ARG A 586 -0.35 -5.52 5.49
C ARG A 586 0.87 -6.37 5.86
N ASP A 587 0.85 -7.67 5.54
CA ASP A 587 1.95 -8.57 5.84
C ASP A 587 3.17 -8.31 4.97
N SER A 588 2.97 -7.94 3.70
CA SER A 588 4.05 -7.45 2.83
C SER A 588 4.70 -6.20 3.41
N LEU A 589 3.90 -5.21 3.82
CA LEU A 589 4.40 -3.97 4.42
C LEU A 589 5.12 -4.24 5.75
N LYS A 590 4.59 -5.12 6.60
CA LYS A 590 5.26 -5.54 7.83
C LYS A 590 6.62 -6.17 7.54
N LYS A 591 6.70 -7.05 6.54
CA LYS A 591 7.95 -7.68 6.12
C LYS A 591 8.97 -6.63 5.67
N ASP A 592 8.54 -5.63 4.89
CA ASP A 592 9.43 -4.57 4.43
C ASP A 592 9.85 -3.65 5.58
N ILE A 593 8.96 -3.32 6.51
CA ILE A 593 9.29 -2.60 7.75
C ILE A 593 10.36 -3.39 8.54
N SER A 594 10.17 -4.70 8.75
CA SER A 594 11.15 -5.53 9.46
C SER A 594 12.52 -5.54 8.77
N LYS A 595 12.57 -5.60 7.43
CA LYS A 595 13.85 -5.49 6.70
C LYS A 595 14.51 -4.14 6.92
N THR A 596 13.75 -3.04 6.79
CA THR A 596 14.30 -1.68 6.98
C THR A 596 14.80 -1.46 8.40
N LEU A 597 14.08 -1.97 9.40
CA LEU A 597 14.52 -1.93 10.80
C LEU A 597 15.82 -2.70 11.01
N HIS A 598 15.96 -3.89 10.42
CA HIS A 598 17.19 -4.66 10.50
C HIS A 598 18.38 -3.89 9.88
N THR A 599 18.20 -3.33 8.68
CA THR A 599 19.25 -2.53 8.04
C THR A 599 19.61 -1.28 8.86
N LEU A 600 18.62 -0.65 9.50
CA LEU A 600 18.86 0.50 10.37
C LEU A 600 19.69 0.10 11.59
N HIS A 601 19.37 -1.03 12.21
CA HIS A 601 20.12 -1.54 13.35
C HIS A 601 21.57 -1.85 12.99
N GLU A 602 21.83 -2.51 11.85
CA GLU A 602 23.22 -2.72 11.39
C GLU A 602 23.97 -1.40 11.17
N MET A 603 23.29 -0.36 10.67
CA MET A 603 23.92 0.96 10.48
C MET A 603 24.18 1.67 11.82
N GLU A 604 23.33 1.47 12.83
CA GLU A 604 23.57 1.96 14.19
C GLU A 604 24.75 1.25 14.85
N GLU A 605 24.86 -0.07 14.69
CA GLU A 605 26.01 -0.84 15.16
C GLU A 605 27.30 -0.35 14.50
N ARG A 606 27.33 -0.22 13.17
CA ARG A 606 28.48 0.34 12.44
C ARG A 606 28.83 1.75 12.91
N ARG A 607 27.83 2.60 13.15
CA ARG A 607 28.06 3.95 13.70
C ARG A 607 28.65 3.90 15.10
N SER A 608 28.19 2.99 15.95
CA SER A 608 28.71 2.81 17.30
C SER A 608 30.18 2.34 17.27
N GLU A 609 30.54 1.43 16.37
CA GLU A 609 31.91 1.00 16.14
C GLU A 609 32.80 2.15 15.67
N GLN A 610 32.33 2.95 14.70
CA GLN A 610 33.03 4.14 14.23
C GLN A 610 33.24 5.15 15.36
N ASN A 611 32.23 5.41 16.19
CA ASN A 611 32.35 6.30 17.35
C ASN A 611 33.37 5.80 18.38
N LEU A 612 33.44 4.50 18.62
CA LEU A 612 34.47 3.89 19.46
C LEU A 612 35.87 4.12 18.86
N ASN A 613 36.02 3.96 17.54
CA ASN A 613 37.29 4.20 16.86
C ASN A 613 37.70 5.68 16.90
N ILE A 614 36.75 6.60 16.68
CA ILE A 614 36.98 8.05 16.84
C ILE A 614 37.44 8.36 18.27
N SER A 615 36.80 7.77 19.28
CA SER A 615 37.17 7.97 20.69
C SER A 615 38.59 7.48 20.97
N LYS A 616 38.98 6.32 20.43
CA LYS A 616 40.36 5.79 20.54
C LYS A 616 41.39 6.71 19.87
N LEU A 617 41.11 7.17 18.65
CA LEU A 617 41.99 8.09 17.92
C LEU A 617 42.10 9.43 18.65
N THR A 618 41.00 9.96 19.18
CA THR A 618 40.98 11.19 19.97
C THR A 618 41.85 11.05 21.22
N ASN A 619 41.74 9.93 21.94
CA ASN A 619 42.60 9.67 23.09
C ASN A 619 44.09 9.59 22.72
N MET A 620 44.41 9.00 21.56
CA MET A 620 45.79 8.94 21.05
C MET A 620 46.32 10.33 20.67
N ILE A 621 45.49 11.16 20.03
CA ILE A 621 45.83 12.56 19.73
C ILE A 621 46.12 13.32 21.02
N ASN A 622 45.22 13.25 22.02
CA ASN A 622 45.41 13.90 23.31
C ASN A 622 46.71 13.46 24.00
N PHE A 623 47.02 12.15 23.98
CA PHE A 623 48.26 11.62 24.53
C PHE A 623 49.51 12.16 23.80
N ASN A 624 49.46 12.23 22.48
CA ASN A 624 50.55 12.80 21.67
C ASN A 624 50.71 14.31 21.91
N GLU A 625 49.61 15.05 22.03
CA GLU A 625 49.62 16.47 22.38
C GLU A 625 50.22 16.70 23.76
N GLU A 626 49.85 15.91 24.76
CA GLU A 626 50.46 15.95 26.09
C GLU A 626 51.97 15.68 26.04
N SER A 627 52.39 14.70 25.25
CA SER A 627 53.80 14.36 25.06
C SER A 627 54.57 15.50 24.36
N LEU A 628 53.99 16.12 23.34
CA LEU A 628 54.55 17.30 22.67
C LEU A 628 54.65 18.50 23.62
N LEU A 629 53.64 18.73 24.45
CA LEU A 629 53.66 19.77 25.47
C LEU A 629 54.75 19.52 26.52
N GLN A 630 54.94 18.27 26.94
CA GLN A 630 56.03 17.91 27.84
C GLN A 630 57.41 18.15 27.21
N LEU A 631 57.58 17.77 25.93
CA LEU A 631 58.81 17.99 25.18
C LEU A 631 59.10 19.48 24.98
N ARG A 632 58.07 20.29 24.70
CA ARG A 632 58.22 21.74 24.58
C ARG A 632 58.67 22.37 25.91
N LYS A 633 58.05 21.96 27.02
CA LYS A 633 58.47 22.41 28.36
C LYS A 633 59.91 22.02 28.69
N SER A 634 60.34 20.81 28.35
CA SER A 634 61.73 20.39 28.60
C SER A 634 62.73 21.18 27.74
N TYR A 635 62.38 21.46 26.48
CA TYR A 635 63.15 22.34 25.61
C TYR A 635 63.25 23.77 26.16
N ASP A 636 62.11 24.37 26.54
CA ASP A 636 62.07 25.71 27.13
C ASP A 636 62.93 25.79 28.39
N ASN A 637 62.88 24.77 29.26
CA ASN A 637 63.73 24.67 30.44
C ASN A 637 65.23 24.56 30.08
N ALA A 638 65.58 23.82 29.04
CA ALA A 638 66.96 23.70 28.57
C ALA A 638 67.47 25.04 28.01
N VAL A 639 66.64 25.77 27.27
CA VAL A 639 66.95 27.12 26.78
C VAL A 639 67.12 28.10 27.95
N GLN A 640 66.23 28.07 28.94
CA GLN A 640 66.35 28.86 30.16
C GLN A 640 67.66 28.57 30.89
N SER A 641 67.95 27.29 31.16
CA SER A 641 69.20 26.86 31.82
C SER A 641 70.45 27.33 31.04
N ARG A 642 70.44 27.23 29.70
CA ARG A 642 71.51 27.76 28.85
C ARG A 642 71.65 29.27 28.99
N ASN A 643 70.54 30.01 28.96
CA ASN A 643 70.55 31.46 29.07
C ASN A 643 71.05 31.91 30.46
N ASP A 644 70.57 31.27 31.53
CA ASP A 644 71.03 31.51 32.90
C ASP A 644 72.53 31.23 33.03
N ARG A 645 73.03 30.17 32.40
CA ARG A 645 74.46 29.88 32.34
C ARG A 645 75.23 30.93 31.55
N GLY A 646 74.67 31.43 30.46
CA GLY A 646 75.22 32.54 29.69
C GLY A 646 75.34 33.82 30.52
N VAL A 647 74.30 34.16 31.31
CA VAL A 647 74.33 35.28 32.24
C VAL A 647 75.42 35.10 33.30
N GLN A 648 75.53 33.93 33.92
CA GLN A 648 76.60 33.63 34.89
C GLN A 648 78.01 33.75 34.28
N LEU A 649 78.18 33.37 33.02
CA LEU A 649 79.47 33.52 32.33
C LEU A 649 79.81 35.00 32.12
N LEU A 650 78.85 35.81 31.69
CA LEU A 650 79.04 37.27 31.57
C LEU A 650 79.34 37.91 32.93
N GLU A 651 78.65 37.51 33.99
CA GLU A 651 78.95 37.96 35.36
C GLU A 651 80.39 37.62 35.76
N ARG A 652 80.86 36.40 35.48
CA ARG A 652 82.25 35.98 35.72
C ARG A 652 83.26 36.73 34.86
N GLU A 653 82.97 36.97 33.59
CA GLU A 653 83.82 37.78 32.72
C GLU A 653 83.92 39.23 33.22
N ASN A 654 82.81 39.80 33.69
CA ASN A 654 82.80 41.12 34.32
C ASN A 654 83.63 41.14 35.62
N GLU A 655 83.49 40.12 36.47
CA GLU A 655 84.34 39.95 37.67
C GLU A 655 85.83 39.92 37.29
N ILE A 656 86.20 39.18 36.24
CA ILE A 656 87.57 39.11 35.73
C ILE A 656 88.03 40.48 35.20
N CYS A 657 87.20 41.20 34.44
CA CYS A 657 87.52 42.54 33.95
C CYS A 657 87.80 43.51 35.10
N ILE A 658 86.95 43.50 36.13
CA ILE A 658 87.13 44.32 37.35
C ILE A 658 88.45 43.95 38.05
N LEU A 659 88.80 42.66 38.09
CA LEU A 659 90.07 42.21 38.67
C LEU A 659 91.27 42.69 37.84
N TYR A 660 91.20 42.65 36.52
CA TYR A 660 92.24 43.19 35.64
C TYR A 660 92.42 44.69 35.82
N GLU A 661 91.32 45.47 35.87
CA GLU A 661 91.39 46.90 36.17
C GLU A 661 92.03 47.16 37.53
N ARG A 662 91.67 46.38 38.55
CA ARG A 662 92.26 46.48 39.88
C ARG A 662 93.75 46.16 39.87
N VAL A 663 94.19 45.14 39.14
CA VAL A 663 95.61 44.81 38.98
C VAL A 663 96.34 45.93 38.24
N ASN A 664 95.79 46.46 37.16
CA ASN A 664 96.38 47.58 36.41
C ASN A 664 96.53 48.83 37.28
N VAL A 665 95.54 49.17 38.10
CA VAL A 665 95.64 50.28 39.07
C VAL A 665 96.74 50.01 40.09
N GLN A 666 96.85 48.77 40.58
CA GLN A 666 97.91 48.39 41.51
C GLN A 666 99.30 48.46 40.86
N GLU A 667 99.46 47.99 39.62
CA GLU A 667 100.71 48.12 38.86
C GLU A 667 101.08 49.58 38.62
N GLY A 668 100.11 50.44 38.30
CA GLY A 668 100.31 51.89 38.21
C GLY A 668 100.82 52.49 39.53
N LEU A 669 100.19 52.15 40.65
CA LEU A 669 100.64 52.60 41.98
C LEU A 669 102.04 52.07 42.34
N ILE A 670 102.38 50.84 41.92
CA ILE A 670 103.72 50.28 42.10
C ILE A 670 104.73 51.06 41.26
N GLN A 671 104.43 51.37 40.00
CA GLN A 671 105.30 52.17 39.15
C GLN A 671 105.51 53.59 39.71
N GLU A 672 104.45 54.23 40.22
CA GLU A 672 104.57 55.53 40.90
C GLU A 672 105.44 55.43 42.16
N ALA A 673 105.26 54.38 42.96
CA ALA A 673 106.10 54.10 44.12
C ALA A 673 107.55 53.83 43.73
N ASP A 674 107.80 53.07 42.66
CA ASP A 674 109.14 52.77 42.13
C ASP A 674 109.82 54.04 41.61
N MET A 675 109.10 54.93 40.92
CA MET A 675 109.63 56.24 40.52
C MET A 675 109.95 57.13 41.73
N ALA A 676 109.11 57.12 42.77
CA ALA A 676 109.40 57.85 44.00
C ALA A 676 110.62 57.28 44.74
N ILE A 677 110.79 55.95 44.76
CA ILE A 677 111.99 55.28 45.30
C ILE A 677 113.22 55.66 44.47
N GLN A 678 113.16 55.60 43.15
CA GLN A 678 114.25 56.03 42.27
C GLN A 678 114.62 57.49 42.52
N GLY A 679 113.64 58.39 42.63
CA GLY A 679 113.87 59.79 43.01
C GLY A 679 114.57 59.92 44.37
N MET A 680 114.12 59.18 45.38
CA MET A 680 114.78 59.13 46.69
C MET A 680 116.19 58.54 46.61
N GLU A 681 116.44 57.54 45.77
CA GLU A 681 117.75 56.93 45.53
C GLU A 681 118.71 57.89 44.82
N GLU A 682 118.22 58.67 43.86
CA GLU A 682 118.95 59.74 43.19
C GLU A 682 119.29 60.88 44.16
N GLU A 683 118.34 61.30 45.01
CA GLU A 683 118.59 62.23 46.11
C GLU A 683 119.63 61.67 47.08
N MET A 684 119.53 60.39 47.45
CA MET A 684 120.54 59.69 48.24
C MET A 684 121.89 59.66 47.52
N GLY A 685 121.91 59.50 46.20
CA GLY A 685 123.10 59.54 45.35
C GLY A 685 123.74 60.92 45.36
N LEU A 686 122.95 61.98 45.19
CA LEU A 686 123.39 63.37 45.28
C LEU A 686 123.91 63.71 46.67
N LEU A 687 123.23 63.28 47.73
CA LEU A 687 123.68 63.43 49.11
C LEU A 687 124.97 62.64 49.37
N LYS A 688 125.11 61.42 48.86
CA LYS A 688 126.37 60.65 48.91
C LYS A 688 127.50 61.36 48.15
N MET A 689 127.21 61.99 47.02
CA MET A 689 128.19 62.74 46.23
C MET A 689 128.57 64.07 46.91
N LEU A 690 127.62 64.74 47.58
CA LEU A 690 127.86 65.89 48.45
C LEU A 690 128.68 65.50 49.69
N ILE A 691 128.39 64.35 50.30
CA ILE A 691 129.20 63.76 51.38
C ILE A 691 130.60 63.44 50.86
N ALA A 692 130.75 62.86 49.66
CA ALA A 692 132.04 62.58 49.02
C ALA A 692 132.83 63.86 48.70
N LYS A 693 132.14 64.93 48.28
CA LYS A 693 132.73 66.25 48.01
C LYS A 693 133.11 66.97 49.31
N ARG A 694 132.35 66.77 50.39
CA ARG A 694 132.64 67.29 51.73
C ARG A 694 133.74 66.48 52.42
N SER A 695 133.79 65.16 52.22
CA SER A 695 134.88 64.30 52.70
C SER A 695 136.18 64.53 51.90
N GLY A 696 136.10 64.89 50.61
CA GLY A 696 137.22 65.38 49.81
C GLY A 696 137.71 66.78 50.21
N ARG A 697 136.83 67.65 50.71
CA ARG A 697 137.23 68.94 51.35
C ARG A 697 137.80 68.72 52.76
N LEU A 698 137.35 67.70 53.48
CA LEU A 698 137.91 67.28 54.77
C LEU A 698 139.25 66.55 54.60
N SER A 699 139.51 65.86 53.48
CA SER A 699 140.82 65.28 53.18
C SER A 699 141.86 66.33 52.79
N TYR A 700 141.46 67.43 52.12
CA TYR A 700 142.33 68.58 51.84
C TYR A 700 142.64 69.44 53.10
N HIS A 701 141.78 69.39 54.12
CA HIS A 701 142.04 70.02 55.43
C HIS A 701 142.74 69.10 56.45
N ALA A 702 142.91 67.80 56.15
CA ALA A 702 143.60 66.83 57.01
C ALA A 702 145.12 66.72 56.75
N SER A 703 145.68 67.49 55.81
CA SER A 703 147.13 67.56 55.52
C SER A 703 147.91 68.63 56.31
N CYS A 704 147.27 69.36 57.24
CA CYS A 704 147.92 70.33 58.15
C CYS A 704 147.34 70.29 59.58
N SER A 705 147.46 69.17 60.30
CA SER A 705 147.68 69.13 61.76
C SER A 705 147.66 67.69 62.29
N PRO A 706 148.41 67.40 63.37
CA PRO A 706 148.85 66.05 63.66
C PRO A 706 147.77 65.18 64.33
N ALA A 707 147.82 63.92 63.95
CA ALA A 707 147.03 62.81 64.44
C ALA A 707 147.09 62.63 65.96
N ARG A 708 145.96 62.21 66.55
CA ARG A 708 145.93 61.22 67.63
C ARG A 708 144.54 60.57 67.80
N GLU A 709 144.61 59.24 67.84
CA GLU A 709 143.80 58.30 68.62
C GLU A 709 142.52 57.64 68.06
N PRO A 710 142.51 56.29 67.95
CA PRO A 710 141.37 55.45 67.62
C PRO A 710 140.76 54.77 68.86
N TRP A 711 139.45 54.90 69.13
CA TRP A 711 138.81 54.19 70.25
C TRP A 711 137.39 53.67 69.97
N ARG A 712 137.33 52.34 69.91
CA ARG A 712 136.46 51.39 70.64
C ARG A 712 134.92 51.48 70.61
N ARG A 713 134.36 50.36 70.15
CA ARG A 713 133.35 49.46 70.77
C ARG A 713 132.26 50.12 71.63
N ARG A 714 131.00 49.84 71.28
CA ARG A 714 129.94 49.31 72.18
C ARG A 714 128.64 49.00 71.40
N SER A 715 128.30 47.72 71.32
CA SER A 715 126.93 47.23 71.62
C SER A 715 126.74 47.33 73.16
N PRO A 716 125.56 47.26 73.81
CA PRO A 716 124.22 46.81 73.37
C PRO A 716 123.04 47.65 73.93
N HIS A 717 121.77 47.28 73.65
CA HIS A 717 120.78 46.91 74.68
C HIS A 717 119.39 46.50 74.12
N SER A 718 118.86 45.46 74.77
CA SER A 718 117.55 44.83 74.66
C SER A 718 116.38 45.68 75.19
N LYS A 719 115.13 45.26 74.93
CA LYS A 719 114.25 44.60 75.95
C LYS A 719 112.83 44.28 75.43
N TYR A 720 112.41 43.02 75.69
CA TYR A 720 111.05 42.51 76.00
C TYR A 720 109.96 42.58 74.89
N ARG A 721 109.02 41.64 74.75
CA ARG A 721 108.31 40.82 75.75
C ARG A 721 107.69 39.58 75.08
N SER A 722 107.54 38.54 75.89
CA SER A 722 107.02 37.20 75.63
C SER A 722 105.54 37.02 76.06
N ARG A 723 105.00 35.80 75.83
CA ARG A 723 103.77 35.15 76.41
C ARG A 723 102.43 35.48 75.73
N SER A 724 101.41 34.61 75.67
CA SER A 724 101.16 33.19 76.04
C SER A 724 99.67 32.84 75.76
N VAL A 725 99.38 31.61 75.32
CA VAL A 725 98.43 30.64 75.94
C VAL A 725 96.91 30.97 76.11
N ARG A 726 96.08 29.97 75.71
CA ARG A 726 94.79 29.46 76.27
C ARG A 726 93.40 29.91 75.74
N THR A 727 92.59 28.85 75.57
CA THR A 727 91.15 28.62 75.91
C THR A 727 90.00 29.14 75.03
N ALA A 728 89.23 28.15 74.53
CA ALA A 728 87.77 27.93 74.67
C ALA A 728 86.85 29.12 74.99
N GLY A 729 85.72 29.21 74.27
CA GLY A 729 84.57 30.01 74.72
C GLY A 729 83.46 30.21 73.68
N CYS A 730 82.34 29.54 73.88
CA CYS A 730 81.04 29.74 73.22
C CYS A 730 80.48 31.17 73.40
N ARG A 731 79.75 31.72 72.40
CA ARG A 731 78.29 32.05 72.47
C ARG A 731 77.83 33.04 71.38
N TRP A 732 76.81 32.61 70.62
CA TRP A 732 75.52 33.27 70.34
C TRP A 732 75.47 34.76 69.91
N ARG A 733 74.89 34.99 68.72
CA ARG A 733 73.78 35.95 68.50
C ARG A 733 72.78 35.41 67.44
N ARG A 734 71.56 35.12 67.90
CA ARG A 734 70.27 35.21 67.15
C ARG A 734 69.82 36.71 67.19
N PRO A 735 68.66 37.19 66.63
CA PRO A 735 67.43 36.48 66.18
C PRO A 735 66.73 37.05 64.91
N TRP A 736 65.64 36.37 64.46
CA TRP A 736 64.24 36.84 64.22
C TRP A 736 63.53 35.75 63.36
N ARG A 737 62.55 34.95 63.83
CA ARG A 737 61.08 35.18 63.96
C ARG A 737 60.48 35.67 62.63
N THR A 738 59.43 35.09 62.01
CA THR A 738 58.14 34.46 62.42
C THR A 738 57.53 33.76 61.19
N SER A 739 56.93 32.55 61.20
CA SER A 739 55.50 32.21 61.46
C SER A 739 55.30 30.82 60.78
N LYS A 740 54.79 29.72 61.34
CA LYS A 740 53.52 29.35 62.01
C LYS A 740 52.24 29.58 61.19
N THR A 741 51.67 28.50 60.65
CA THR A 741 50.30 27.95 60.90
C THR A 741 50.06 26.83 59.85
N ALA A 742 49.84 25.56 60.23
CA ALA A 742 48.67 24.95 60.84
C ALA A 742 47.41 25.03 59.95
N CYS A 743 46.91 23.88 59.50
CA CYS A 743 45.51 23.52 59.76
C CYS A 743 45.25 22.04 59.50
N ALA A 744 44.72 21.37 60.52
CA ALA A 744 44.13 20.06 60.46
C ALA A 744 42.62 20.17 60.17
N SER A 745 42.06 19.01 59.79
CA SER A 745 40.69 18.53 60.06
C SER A 745 39.65 18.57 58.92
N TRP A 746 39.24 17.35 58.52
CA TRP A 746 37.89 16.75 58.53
C TRP A 746 36.75 17.60 57.92
N ARG A 747 35.83 17.10 57.08
CA ARG A 747 34.99 15.88 57.23
C ARG A 747 34.05 15.78 56.00
N ALA A 748 33.54 14.56 55.78
CA ALA A 748 32.15 14.21 55.43
C ALA A 748 31.63 14.16 53.97
N ARG A 749 31.07 12.96 53.68
CA ARG A 749 29.80 12.65 52.97
C ARG A 749 29.84 12.83 51.42
N THR A 750 29.27 11.96 50.58
CA THR A 750 28.12 11.05 50.74
C THR A 750 28.11 10.05 49.57
N ARG A 751 27.76 8.78 49.82
CA ARG A 751 27.14 7.90 48.82
C ARG A 751 25.72 8.39 48.51
N PRO A 752 25.15 7.97 47.36
CA PRO A 752 23.95 7.15 47.46
C PRO A 752 23.96 5.92 46.55
N ARG A 753 23.32 4.86 47.04
CA ARG A 753 22.72 3.76 46.26
C ARG A 753 21.31 4.22 45.86
N SER A 754 20.84 3.87 44.66
CA SER A 754 19.77 2.87 44.44
C SER A 754 18.89 3.12 43.20
N SER A 755 18.40 2.00 42.67
CA SER A 755 17.15 1.75 41.93
C SER A 755 17.14 1.73 40.39
N SER A 756 17.08 0.49 39.88
CA SER A 756 16.16 -0.08 38.88
C SER A 756 15.78 0.70 37.61
N SER A 757 16.10 0.10 36.46
CA SER A 757 15.16 -0.30 35.39
C SER A 757 15.74 -1.50 34.66
#